data_AF-A0A6V8H7C7-F1
#
_entry.id   AF-A0A6V8H7C7-F1
#
_cell.length_a   1.000
_cell.length_b   1.000
_cell.length_c   1.000
_cell.angle_alpha   90.00
_cell.angle_beta   90.00
_cell.angle_gamma   90.00
#
_symmetry.space_group_name_H-M   'P 1'
#
loop_
_entity.id
_entity.type
_entity.pdbx_description
1 polymer ?
#
loop_
_entity_poly.entity_id
_entity_poly.type
_entity_poly.pdbx_seq_one_letter_code
_entity_poly.pdbx_strand_id
1 'polypeptide(L)'
;MPLQTIHGEPSVQYRGIFINDETPALLDWAHEKFGPKLNAEFYKKVFELLLRLKANFLWPAMWSGFPEPGSIFFDDDSQNQQLADRYGIVVSTSHHEPMQRNMSEWRLSNNGKWRWDDNKTAIANFMQRGAERAYPYESILTLGMRGESDDEIDTTDPKSTLAEVISTQRNIINHVYGKPDGVNQVMALYKEVLQYYEEGLEVPDDVTLLFTDDNFGNIRRLPTSTESQRPGGIGIYYHLEYVGWPRSYKWLNANSCGKIQQQHLAAHRSGAHKIWVFNVGDIKPQELPLTFALSLAWDIHSTTPTNLCRFYDAFAEQQFGSQYFAEISKLLLGHDRMMALRRHEHIESNTLSVLNYREAETVVARWQELELEAKALSKCLPPSHMAAFFQLVEHPIRASRINTELRVTQAQNRLYVLDLFNDDWSLAEKYHHSPWVGDKWNHIMKQPHYGFDPDTWHAPSRDMITGLSWVQKRQNSNPICGQMGIAVEGHPGVRPGLINEESDRMKPSRGPLAIGFTLRLVSPYEPKNRFFEVYTRGTQEIDWVANVDVDWVRLSQTSGHLSPDDERDHHVEIFIDWNKVPEGFHGIVVIDIWSAQGDYENIHLEVVNRRVSVNFHGFVESDGYIAIDIESEKLPHIFQNGAWLNATTLSGIGISMYYAFAIVWPDMVGVLYTDGIVTMSSSWLKTILGLGMILGEIAGGFIGRPLGHVKWQCIVTFIIGGIFFACTATCGSDDKTRACVFVAIGVFFEGWAEALSVTMVTLTVKKQDELGTASGVAGSIRFLISTIANIIYTVILNNKLDSTVGPRVTSAVESAGLPESSVAQFIAALPKGTSALKAVPGVTDAILDAGSKAYKDANASAYSIVFLTTIAFTVIGVICALLLPDIDKLLTGQMAVVIEKESQPVKRTKEIEDSV
;
A
#
# COMPACT_ATOMS: atom_id res chain seq x y z
N MET A 1 -25.12 3.44 -45.73
CA MET A 1 -24.87 4.89 -45.58
C MET A 1 -23.59 5.05 -44.76
N PRO A 2 -22.72 6.03 -45.01
CA PRO A 2 -21.61 6.30 -44.08
C PRO A 2 -22.22 6.64 -42.72
N LEU A 3 -21.83 5.90 -41.68
CA LEU A 3 -22.18 6.20 -40.31
C LEU A 3 -21.52 7.54 -39.96
N GLN A 4 -22.32 8.58 -39.74
CA GLN A 4 -21.84 9.83 -39.19
C GLN A 4 -21.57 9.60 -37.69
N THR A 5 -20.30 9.46 -37.31
CA THR A 5 -19.89 9.34 -35.91
C THR A 5 -19.44 10.70 -35.39
N ILE A 6 -20.11 11.22 -34.35
CA ILE A 6 -19.72 12.42 -33.63
C ILE A 6 -19.06 11.97 -32.33
N HIS A 7 -17.78 12.30 -32.12
CA HIS A 7 -16.98 11.83 -30.97
C HIS A 7 -16.94 12.81 -29.79
N GLY A 8 -17.64 13.95 -29.86
CA GLY A 8 -17.66 14.97 -28.81
C GLY A 8 -16.33 15.73 -28.64
N GLU A 9 -16.33 16.66 -27.69
CA GLU A 9 -15.12 17.33 -27.18
C GLU A 9 -14.46 16.45 -26.10
N PRO A 10 -13.13 16.57 -25.89
CA PRO A 10 -12.44 15.78 -24.88
C PRO A 10 -12.85 16.18 -23.46
N SER A 11 -12.92 15.21 -22.55
CA SER A 11 -13.21 15.42 -21.12
C SER A 11 -12.07 16.15 -20.38
N VAL A 12 -10.84 15.98 -20.86
CA VAL A 12 -9.64 16.63 -20.32
C VAL A 12 -8.97 17.45 -21.42
N GLN A 13 -8.61 18.71 -21.15
CA GLN A 13 -8.16 19.65 -22.20
C GLN A 13 -6.78 19.29 -22.80
N TYR A 14 -5.80 18.98 -21.94
CA TYR A 14 -4.46 18.55 -22.34
C TYR A 14 -4.23 17.11 -21.87
N ARG A 15 -3.94 16.21 -22.82
CA ARG A 15 -3.86 14.77 -22.57
C ARG A 15 -2.59 14.26 -23.22
N GLY A 16 -1.72 13.62 -22.46
CA GLY A 16 -0.38 13.35 -22.96
C GLY A 16 0.44 12.37 -22.18
N ILE A 17 1.68 12.22 -22.62
CA ILE A 17 2.66 11.34 -22.00
C ILE A 17 3.88 12.14 -21.53
N PHE A 18 4.60 11.55 -20.60
CA PHE A 18 5.97 11.88 -20.26
C PHE A 18 6.85 10.69 -20.65
N ILE A 19 7.75 10.91 -21.61
CA ILE A 19 8.83 9.97 -21.90
C ILE A 19 9.90 10.22 -20.83
N ASN A 20 10.10 9.25 -19.96
CA ASN A 20 11.01 9.33 -18.82
C ASN A 20 11.66 7.96 -18.65
N ASP A 21 12.61 7.85 -17.73
CA ASP A 21 13.22 6.59 -17.37
C ASP A 21 13.81 5.84 -18.58
N GLU A 22 14.16 6.56 -19.65
CA GLU A 22 14.29 6.04 -21.02
C GLU A 22 15.55 5.19 -21.25
N THR A 23 16.39 5.02 -20.24
CA THR A 23 17.65 4.28 -20.31
C THR A 23 17.58 3.02 -19.44
N PRO A 24 17.98 1.84 -19.95
CA PRO A 24 18.68 1.62 -21.22
C PRO A 24 17.78 1.34 -22.44
N ALA A 25 16.48 1.10 -22.27
CA ALA A 25 15.67 0.46 -23.31
C ALA A 25 15.33 1.38 -24.49
N LEU A 26 14.54 2.44 -24.29
CA LEU A 26 14.10 3.33 -25.36
C LEU A 26 15.28 4.08 -25.98
N LEU A 27 16.22 4.54 -25.17
CA LEU A 27 17.36 5.33 -25.63
C LEU A 27 18.27 4.50 -26.55
N ASP A 28 18.63 3.27 -26.16
CA ASP A 28 19.45 2.40 -27.03
C ASP A 28 18.70 2.02 -28.31
N TRP A 29 17.39 1.72 -28.22
CA TRP A 29 16.56 1.46 -29.40
C TRP A 29 16.54 2.68 -30.34
N ALA A 30 16.31 3.87 -29.81
CA ALA A 30 16.24 5.08 -30.60
C ALA A 30 17.60 5.43 -31.21
N HIS A 31 18.70 5.20 -30.49
CA HIS A 31 20.06 5.35 -30.99
C HIS A 31 20.34 4.43 -32.18
N GLU A 32 19.90 3.18 -32.11
CA GLU A 32 20.03 2.24 -33.21
C GLU A 32 19.19 2.65 -34.44
N LYS A 33 17.96 3.14 -34.23
CA LYS A 33 17.00 3.37 -35.33
C LYS A 33 17.06 4.77 -35.95
N PHE A 34 17.39 5.79 -35.17
CA PHE A 34 17.31 7.20 -35.59
C PHE A 34 18.64 7.95 -35.47
N GLY A 35 19.67 7.34 -34.87
CA GLY A 35 20.97 7.94 -34.63
C GLY A 35 21.15 8.42 -33.17
N PRO A 36 22.33 8.95 -32.81
CA PRO A 36 22.79 9.12 -31.42
C PRO A 36 22.04 10.18 -30.58
N LYS A 37 20.92 10.69 -31.08
CA LYS A 37 20.10 11.74 -30.48
C LYS A 37 18.63 11.50 -30.78
N LEU A 38 17.74 11.92 -29.89
CA LEU A 38 16.30 11.88 -30.09
C LEU A 38 15.84 13.04 -31.00
N ASN A 39 16.01 12.85 -32.31
CA ASN A 39 15.75 13.85 -33.34
C ASN A 39 14.29 13.89 -33.82
N ALA A 40 14.03 14.76 -34.80
CA ALA A 40 12.67 14.98 -35.31
C ALA A 40 12.07 13.74 -35.99
N GLU A 41 12.87 12.82 -36.53
CA GLU A 41 12.36 11.57 -37.13
C GLU A 41 11.87 10.58 -36.07
N PHE A 42 12.53 10.52 -34.90
CA PHE A 42 12.02 9.80 -33.73
C PHE A 42 10.71 10.45 -33.25
N TYR A 43 10.72 11.75 -32.96
CA TYR A 43 9.57 12.45 -32.40
C TYR A 43 8.37 12.50 -33.34
N LYS A 44 8.57 12.49 -34.66
CA LYS A 44 7.50 12.31 -35.65
C LYS A 44 6.66 11.04 -35.39
N LYS A 45 7.30 9.95 -34.97
CA LYS A 45 6.60 8.71 -34.59
C LYS A 45 5.82 8.86 -33.29
N VAL A 46 6.38 9.56 -32.31
CA VAL A 46 5.71 9.88 -31.05
C VAL A 46 4.49 10.77 -31.28
N PHE A 47 4.62 11.83 -32.08
CA PHE A 47 3.52 12.74 -32.39
C PHE A 47 2.40 12.02 -33.15
N GLU A 48 2.75 11.17 -34.13
CA GLU A 48 1.76 10.34 -34.82
C GLU A 48 1.01 9.41 -33.86
N LEU A 49 1.71 8.78 -32.92
CA LEU A 49 1.10 7.94 -31.88
C LEU A 49 0.11 8.74 -31.02
N LEU A 50 0.55 9.90 -30.50
CA LEU A 50 -0.29 10.75 -29.65
C LEU A 50 -1.55 11.20 -30.37
N LEU A 51 -1.45 11.69 -31.61
CA LEU A 51 -2.61 12.10 -32.39
C LEU A 51 -3.57 10.93 -32.66
N ARG A 52 -3.05 9.73 -32.95
CA ARG A 52 -3.88 8.52 -33.13
C ARG A 52 -4.61 8.10 -31.86
N LEU A 53 -4.00 8.34 -30.69
CA LEU A 53 -4.61 8.15 -29.37
C LEU A 53 -5.44 9.36 -28.90
N LYS A 54 -5.65 10.36 -29.77
CA LYS A 54 -6.37 11.61 -29.46
C LYS A 54 -5.76 12.42 -28.31
N ALA A 55 -4.46 12.27 -28.09
CA ALA A 55 -3.64 13.08 -27.20
C ALA A 55 -3.09 14.31 -27.94
N ASN A 56 -2.70 15.33 -27.17
CA ASN A 56 -2.21 16.62 -27.67
C ASN A 56 -1.13 17.25 -26.78
N PHE A 57 -0.56 16.51 -25.82
CA PHE A 57 0.40 17.03 -24.85
C PHE A 57 1.61 16.09 -24.71
N LEU A 58 2.80 16.65 -24.52
CA LEU A 58 4.04 15.89 -24.35
C LEU A 58 5.00 16.57 -23.36
N TRP A 59 5.51 15.77 -22.43
CA TRP A 59 6.82 15.97 -21.80
C TRP A 59 7.84 15.06 -22.49
N PRO A 60 8.86 15.62 -23.15
CA PRO A 60 9.83 14.83 -23.90
C PRO A 60 10.86 14.16 -23.00
N ALA A 61 11.61 13.22 -23.57
CA ALA A 61 12.76 12.58 -22.94
C ALA A 61 13.79 13.63 -22.50
N MET A 62 14.32 13.46 -21.29
CA MET A 62 15.09 14.51 -20.62
C MET A 62 16.20 13.99 -19.71
N TRP A 63 16.35 12.66 -19.58
CA TRP A 63 17.37 12.12 -18.68
C TRP A 63 18.75 12.56 -19.13
N SER A 64 19.52 12.99 -18.14
CA SER A 64 20.95 13.06 -18.31
C SER A 64 21.55 11.67 -18.37
N GLY A 65 22.53 11.45 -19.24
CA GLY A 65 23.15 10.14 -19.35
C GLY A 65 24.15 10.05 -20.49
N PHE A 66 24.51 8.83 -20.85
CA PHE A 66 25.44 8.58 -21.94
C PHE A 66 24.72 8.37 -23.28
N PRO A 67 25.22 8.95 -24.40
CA PRO A 67 26.34 9.89 -24.45
C PRO A 67 26.00 11.23 -23.78
N GLU A 68 26.95 11.78 -23.02
CA GLU A 68 26.77 13.06 -22.32
C GLU A 68 26.36 14.17 -23.31
N PRO A 69 25.39 15.03 -22.97
CA PRO A 69 24.74 15.19 -21.66
C PRO A 69 23.46 14.35 -21.45
N GLY A 70 23.15 13.39 -22.32
CA GLY A 70 21.85 12.71 -22.37
C GLY A 70 20.84 13.39 -23.31
N SER A 71 19.55 13.19 -23.05
CA SER A 71 18.44 13.69 -23.88
C SER A 71 18.20 15.19 -23.68
N ILE A 72 18.16 15.97 -24.76
CA ILE A 72 17.76 17.39 -24.74
C ILE A 72 16.82 17.67 -25.92
N PHE A 73 15.51 17.65 -25.67
CA PHE A 73 14.51 17.85 -26.72
C PHE A 73 14.75 19.07 -27.61
N PHE A 74 15.13 20.20 -27.00
CA PHE A 74 15.25 21.47 -27.70
C PHE A 74 16.56 21.65 -28.49
N ASP A 75 17.63 20.92 -28.12
CA ASP A 75 18.98 21.07 -28.70
C ASP A 75 19.41 19.83 -29.50
N ASP A 76 18.76 18.68 -29.30
CA ASP A 76 19.07 17.46 -30.06
C ASP A 76 18.72 17.58 -31.52
N ASP A 77 17.60 18.24 -31.82
CA ASP A 77 17.24 18.70 -33.15
C ASP A 77 16.35 19.94 -33.03
N SER A 78 16.81 21.06 -33.59
CA SER A 78 16.05 22.33 -33.61
C SER A 78 14.65 22.21 -34.24
N GLN A 79 14.40 21.17 -35.05
CA GLN A 79 13.10 20.90 -35.65
C GLN A 79 12.12 20.20 -34.70
N ASN A 80 12.57 19.64 -33.57
CA ASN A 80 11.71 18.91 -32.63
C ASN A 80 10.50 19.75 -32.19
N GLN A 81 10.77 20.98 -31.69
CA GLN A 81 9.73 21.88 -31.22
C GLN A 81 8.85 22.42 -32.36
N GLN A 82 9.46 22.76 -33.50
CA GLN A 82 8.74 23.22 -34.70
C GLN A 82 7.77 22.14 -35.23
N LEU A 83 8.22 20.88 -35.20
CA LEU A 83 7.43 19.76 -35.68
C LEU A 83 6.29 19.44 -34.71
N ALA A 84 6.52 19.54 -33.40
CA ALA A 84 5.47 19.39 -32.39
C ALA A 84 4.33 20.39 -32.61
N ASP A 85 4.67 21.68 -32.74
CA ASP A 85 3.70 22.75 -33.02
C ASP A 85 2.93 22.50 -34.33
N ARG A 86 3.63 22.11 -35.39
CA ARG A 86 3.01 21.78 -36.68
C ARG A 86 2.02 20.61 -36.60
N TYR A 87 2.28 19.64 -35.72
CA TYR A 87 1.38 18.51 -35.48
C TYR A 87 0.24 18.86 -34.50
N GLY A 88 0.32 20.00 -33.81
CA GLY A 88 -0.61 20.38 -32.74
C GLY A 88 -0.33 19.65 -31.41
N ILE A 89 0.92 19.25 -31.19
CA ILE A 89 1.38 18.69 -29.91
C ILE A 89 1.93 19.82 -29.04
N VAL A 90 1.23 20.10 -27.94
CA VAL A 90 1.63 21.11 -26.96
C VAL A 90 2.77 20.57 -26.12
N VAL A 91 3.92 21.25 -26.20
CA VAL A 91 5.13 20.85 -25.46
C VAL A 91 5.20 21.59 -24.13
N SER A 92 5.52 20.81 -23.10
CA SER A 92 5.84 21.28 -21.76
C SER A 92 7.05 20.48 -21.25
N THR A 93 7.53 20.82 -20.07
CA THR A 93 8.66 20.14 -19.44
C THR A 93 8.25 19.58 -18.08
N SER A 94 9.01 18.62 -17.55
CA SER A 94 8.73 18.04 -16.23
C SER A 94 8.84 19.08 -15.12
N HIS A 95 8.33 18.78 -13.93
CA HIS A 95 8.14 19.75 -12.85
C HIS A 95 9.41 20.41 -12.30
N HIS A 96 10.60 19.86 -12.58
CA HIS A 96 11.88 20.43 -12.16
C HIS A 96 12.65 21.10 -13.32
N GLU A 97 12.00 21.28 -14.46
CA GLU A 97 12.56 21.82 -15.70
C GLU A 97 11.83 23.11 -16.11
N PRO A 98 11.95 24.20 -15.34
CA PRO A 98 11.11 25.37 -15.53
C PRO A 98 11.39 26.13 -16.83
N MET A 99 10.36 26.83 -17.32
CA MET A 99 10.48 27.80 -18.42
C MET A 99 11.00 27.21 -19.74
N GLN A 100 10.61 25.96 -20.06
CA GLN A 100 11.05 25.21 -21.25
C GLN A 100 12.58 25.08 -21.36
N ARG A 101 13.21 24.73 -20.24
CA ARG A 101 14.64 24.40 -20.19
C ARG A 101 14.81 23.01 -19.60
N ASN A 102 15.38 22.09 -20.37
CA ASN A 102 15.75 20.79 -19.83
C ASN A 102 16.92 20.94 -18.85
N MET A 103 16.97 20.11 -17.80
CA MET A 103 18.03 20.22 -16.79
C MET A 103 19.42 19.96 -17.40
N SER A 104 19.51 19.05 -18.37
CA SER A 104 20.73 18.76 -19.12
C SER A 104 21.28 19.97 -19.90
N GLU A 105 20.43 20.93 -20.31
CA GLU A 105 20.89 22.20 -20.90
C GLU A 105 21.68 23.05 -19.88
N TRP A 106 21.28 23.02 -18.60
CA TRP A 106 22.00 23.75 -17.55
C TRP A 106 23.38 23.16 -17.33
N ARG A 107 23.50 21.83 -17.28
CA ARG A 107 24.77 21.13 -17.09
C ARG A 107 25.79 21.45 -18.18
N LEU A 108 25.33 21.59 -19.42
CA LEU A 108 26.20 22.01 -20.54
C LEU A 108 26.59 23.48 -20.51
N SER A 109 25.80 24.33 -19.86
CA SER A 109 25.95 25.78 -19.96
C SER A 109 27.18 26.35 -19.24
N ASN A 110 27.83 25.57 -18.37
CA ASN A 110 28.93 26.03 -17.49
C ASN A 110 28.57 27.28 -16.64
N ASN A 111 27.28 27.52 -16.40
CA ASN A 111 26.78 28.70 -15.68
C ASN A 111 26.96 28.62 -14.15
N GLY A 112 27.60 27.58 -13.62
CA GLY A 112 27.77 27.36 -12.18
C GLY A 112 26.66 26.48 -11.58
N LYS A 113 26.49 26.56 -10.26
CA LYS A 113 25.55 25.72 -9.52
C LYS A 113 24.10 26.10 -9.81
N TRP A 114 23.22 25.10 -9.89
CA TRP A 114 21.77 25.27 -9.92
C TRP A 114 21.23 25.55 -8.51
N ARG A 115 21.59 26.72 -7.96
CA ARG A 115 21.12 27.18 -6.65
C ARG A 115 20.66 28.62 -6.76
N TRP A 116 19.40 28.87 -6.37
CA TRP A 116 18.79 30.19 -6.49
C TRP A 116 19.60 31.24 -5.75
N ASP A 117 19.88 31.02 -4.46
CA ASP A 117 20.53 31.99 -3.58
C ASP A 117 21.94 32.44 -4.07
N ASP A 118 22.64 31.59 -4.81
CA ASP A 118 23.99 31.88 -5.32
C ASP A 118 23.99 32.48 -6.72
N ASN A 119 23.00 32.15 -7.55
CA ASN A 119 23.13 32.26 -9.00
C ASN A 119 21.88 32.80 -9.70
N LYS A 120 21.05 33.58 -8.99
CA LYS A 120 19.78 34.16 -9.47
C LYS A 120 19.87 34.70 -10.89
N THR A 121 20.85 35.55 -11.17
CA THR A 121 20.97 36.22 -12.47
C THR A 121 21.22 35.24 -13.62
N ALA A 122 22.09 34.25 -13.45
CA ALA A 122 22.35 33.27 -14.51
C ALA A 122 21.14 32.36 -14.73
N ILE A 123 20.48 31.94 -13.64
CA ILE A 123 19.26 31.11 -13.69
C ILE A 123 18.11 31.88 -14.36
N ALA A 124 17.88 33.14 -13.99
CA ALA A 124 16.85 33.98 -14.59
C ALA A 124 17.10 34.20 -16.10
N ASN A 125 18.34 34.50 -16.50
CA ASN A 125 18.71 34.64 -17.91
C ASN A 125 18.52 33.32 -18.68
N PHE A 126 18.84 32.18 -18.06
CA PHE A 126 18.65 30.86 -18.63
C PHE A 126 17.16 30.55 -18.85
N MET A 127 16.32 30.85 -17.86
CA MET A 127 14.85 30.74 -17.96
C MET A 127 14.26 31.68 -19.03
N GLN A 128 14.76 32.92 -19.12
CA GLN A 128 14.31 33.88 -20.11
C GLN A 128 14.56 33.39 -21.54
N ARG A 129 15.75 32.85 -21.82
CA ARG A 129 16.05 32.27 -23.15
C ARG A 129 15.11 31.11 -23.51
N GLY A 130 14.72 30.30 -22.53
CA GLY A 130 13.73 29.23 -22.74
C GLY A 130 12.36 29.79 -23.14
N ALA A 131 11.88 30.80 -22.40
CA ALA A 131 10.62 31.48 -22.70
C ALA A 131 10.62 32.17 -24.08
N GLU A 132 11.74 32.80 -24.46
CA GLU A 132 11.92 33.43 -25.79
C GLU A 132 11.94 32.38 -26.92
N ARG A 133 12.60 31.24 -26.70
CA ARG A 133 12.61 30.10 -27.64
C ARG A 133 11.20 29.50 -27.82
N ALA A 134 10.42 29.46 -26.74
CA ALA A 134 9.06 28.93 -26.69
C ALA A 134 8.02 29.83 -27.38
N TYR A 135 8.24 31.14 -27.39
CA TYR A 135 7.26 32.16 -27.79
C TYR A 135 6.51 31.89 -29.11
N PRO A 136 7.16 31.44 -30.21
CA PRO A 136 6.46 31.23 -31.47
C PRO A 136 5.62 29.93 -31.54
N TYR A 137 5.63 29.08 -30.50
CA TYR A 137 5.01 27.75 -30.51
C TYR A 137 3.97 27.57 -29.40
N GLU A 138 2.95 26.73 -29.62
CA GLU A 138 1.99 26.39 -28.57
C GLU A 138 2.67 25.59 -27.43
N SER A 139 2.75 26.22 -26.26
CA SER A 139 3.52 25.73 -25.12
C SER A 139 2.77 25.91 -23.80
N ILE A 140 3.06 25.05 -22.83
CA ILE A 140 2.72 25.27 -21.42
C ILE A 140 4.04 25.42 -20.66
N LEU A 141 4.24 26.56 -19.99
CA LEU A 141 5.47 26.83 -19.25
C LEU A 141 5.36 26.27 -17.82
N THR A 142 6.30 25.39 -17.48
CA THR A 142 6.48 24.92 -16.10
C THR A 142 7.07 26.03 -15.24
N LEU A 143 6.42 26.31 -14.10
CA LEU A 143 6.86 27.26 -13.08
C LEU A 143 7.45 26.55 -11.85
N GLY A 144 8.06 27.35 -10.98
CA GLY A 144 8.75 26.89 -9.78
C GLY A 144 10.21 26.53 -10.09
N MET A 145 10.91 26.03 -9.07
CA MET A 145 12.27 25.52 -9.21
C MET A 145 12.49 24.48 -8.11
N ARG A 146 13.00 23.33 -8.49
CA ARG A 146 13.47 22.29 -7.57
C ARG A 146 14.98 22.13 -7.72
N GLY A 147 15.57 21.30 -6.88
CA GLY A 147 16.98 20.94 -6.95
C GLY A 147 17.36 20.29 -8.28
N GLU A 148 18.66 20.13 -8.49
CA GLU A 148 19.18 19.41 -9.65
C GLU A 148 18.77 17.93 -9.59
N SER A 149 18.39 17.33 -10.72
CA SER A 149 18.06 15.89 -10.81
C SER A 149 16.86 15.42 -9.96
N ASP A 150 15.77 16.19 -9.91
CA ASP A 150 14.56 15.86 -9.14
C ASP A 150 14.70 15.98 -7.59
N ASP A 151 15.81 16.56 -7.11
CA ASP A 151 16.04 16.80 -5.68
C ASP A 151 15.22 17.99 -5.13
N GLU A 152 15.13 18.09 -3.81
CA GLU A 152 14.55 19.25 -3.12
C GLU A 152 15.38 20.52 -3.39
N ILE A 153 14.75 21.68 -3.29
CA ILE A 153 15.45 22.96 -3.46
C ILE A 153 16.44 23.19 -2.30
N ASP A 154 17.72 23.41 -2.61
CA ASP A 154 18.79 23.69 -1.63
C ASP A 154 18.70 25.12 -1.09
N THR A 155 17.91 25.33 -0.04
CA THR A 155 17.74 26.61 0.66
C THR A 155 17.18 26.41 2.08
N THR A 156 17.40 27.37 2.98
CA THR A 156 16.88 27.31 4.35
C THR A 156 15.44 27.78 4.49
N ASP A 157 14.91 28.52 3.50
CA ASP A 157 13.50 28.95 3.44
C ASP A 157 12.89 28.67 2.05
N PRO A 158 12.49 27.41 1.79
CA PRO A 158 11.97 26.99 0.49
C PRO A 158 10.77 27.80 0.00
N LYS A 159 9.90 28.24 0.89
CA LYS A 159 8.66 28.96 0.52
C LYS A 159 8.96 30.36 0.03
N SER A 160 9.79 31.11 0.77
CA SER A 160 10.20 32.46 0.35
C SER A 160 11.01 32.41 -0.96
N THR A 161 11.92 31.45 -1.06
CA THR A 161 12.71 31.22 -2.29
C THR A 161 11.81 30.89 -3.48
N LEU A 162 10.85 29.98 -3.33
CA LEU A 162 9.90 29.64 -4.40
C LEU A 162 9.01 30.83 -4.78
N ALA A 163 8.55 31.62 -3.82
CA ALA A 163 7.77 32.83 -4.11
C ALA A 163 8.58 33.84 -4.95
N GLU A 164 9.87 34.03 -4.64
CA GLU A 164 10.76 34.89 -5.44
C GLU A 164 11.03 34.32 -6.85
N VAL A 165 11.25 33.01 -6.95
CA VAL A 165 11.40 32.29 -8.23
C VAL A 165 10.16 32.50 -9.10
N ILE A 166 8.97 32.25 -8.57
CA ILE A 166 7.70 32.39 -9.29
C ILE A 166 7.53 33.85 -9.72
N SER A 167 7.76 34.81 -8.83
CA SER A 167 7.70 36.24 -9.18
C SER A 167 8.66 36.59 -10.32
N THR A 168 9.88 36.07 -10.30
CA THR A 168 10.87 36.28 -11.37
C THR A 168 10.41 35.66 -12.70
N GLN A 169 9.91 34.43 -12.67
CA GLN A 169 9.36 33.76 -13.85
C GLN A 169 8.17 34.52 -14.44
N ARG A 170 7.26 35.04 -13.59
CA ARG A 170 6.12 35.85 -14.02
C ARG A 170 6.56 37.17 -14.66
N ASN A 171 7.63 37.79 -14.16
CA ASN A 171 8.22 38.98 -14.78
C ASN A 171 8.84 38.67 -16.15
N ILE A 172 9.53 37.54 -16.28
CA ILE A 172 10.06 37.05 -17.57
C ILE A 172 8.90 36.83 -18.56
N ILE A 173 7.82 36.16 -18.14
CA ILE A 173 6.65 35.91 -18.98
C ILE A 173 6.00 37.22 -19.40
N ASN A 174 5.83 38.17 -18.48
CA ASN A 174 5.33 39.50 -18.81
C ASN A 174 6.22 40.24 -19.83
N HIS A 175 7.54 40.08 -19.74
CA HIS A 175 8.48 40.67 -20.69
C HIS A 175 8.37 40.04 -22.10
N VAL A 176 8.29 38.71 -22.18
CA VAL A 176 8.30 37.96 -23.44
C VAL A 176 6.92 37.92 -24.10
N TYR A 177 5.85 37.69 -23.33
CA TYR A 177 4.47 37.50 -23.80
C TYR A 177 3.57 38.72 -23.58
N GLY A 178 4.11 39.81 -23.01
CA GLY A 178 3.41 41.09 -22.84
C GLY A 178 2.43 41.19 -21.67
N LYS A 179 2.13 40.07 -20.99
CA LYS A 179 1.34 40.01 -19.76
C LYS A 179 1.70 38.78 -18.91
N PRO A 180 1.50 38.77 -17.58
CA PRO A 180 1.91 37.66 -16.72
C PRO A 180 1.20 36.33 -17.04
N ASP A 181 -0.02 36.38 -17.57
CA ASP A 181 -0.85 35.25 -18.03
C ASP A 181 -0.82 35.11 -19.58
N GLY A 182 0.26 35.57 -20.22
CA GLY A 182 0.41 35.62 -21.68
C GLY A 182 0.52 34.24 -22.34
N VAL A 183 0.86 33.23 -21.55
CA VAL A 183 1.03 31.84 -21.95
C VAL A 183 0.49 30.95 -20.84
N ASN A 184 -0.03 29.77 -21.21
CA ASN A 184 -0.47 28.77 -20.23
C ASN A 184 0.70 28.35 -19.35
N GLN A 185 0.42 28.22 -18.05
CA GLN A 185 1.42 27.92 -17.03
C GLN A 185 0.96 26.78 -16.15
N VAL A 186 1.92 25.98 -15.70
CA VAL A 186 1.68 24.85 -14.80
C VAL A 186 2.71 24.81 -13.68
N MET A 187 2.27 24.49 -12.48
CA MET A 187 3.15 24.20 -11.35
C MET A 187 2.75 22.87 -10.75
N ALA A 188 3.69 21.92 -10.70
CA ALA A 188 3.43 20.64 -10.07
C ALA A 188 3.63 20.71 -8.57
N LEU A 189 2.65 20.20 -7.84
CA LEU A 189 2.67 20.04 -6.40
C LEU A 189 3.23 18.65 -6.09
N TYR A 190 4.50 18.45 -6.42
CA TYR A 190 5.17 17.15 -6.34
C TYR A 190 5.97 17.02 -5.04
N LYS A 191 5.83 15.88 -4.35
CA LYS A 191 6.52 15.55 -3.09
C LYS A 191 6.44 16.70 -2.05
N GLU A 192 7.56 17.34 -1.73
CA GLU A 192 7.68 18.40 -0.74
C GLU A 192 6.97 19.70 -1.15
N VAL A 193 6.82 19.96 -2.45
CA VAL A 193 6.17 21.18 -2.96
C VAL A 193 4.67 21.19 -2.62
N LEU A 194 4.04 20.01 -2.54
CA LEU A 194 2.66 19.92 -2.06
C LEU A 194 2.54 20.42 -0.61
N GLN A 195 3.48 20.05 0.25
CA GLN A 195 3.52 20.52 1.63
C GLN A 195 3.71 22.04 1.68
N TYR A 196 4.61 22.59 0.87
CA TYR A 196 4.81 24.04 0.80
C TYR A 196 3.52 24.79 0.43
N TYR A 197 2.76 24.26 -0.53
CA TYR A 197 1.46 24.81 -0.92
C TYR A 197 0.44 24.73 0.23
N GLU A 198 0.34 23.59 0.90
CA GLU A 198 -0.56 23.41 2.05
C GLU A 198 -0.21 24.33 3.24
N GLU A 199 1.07 24.66 3.39
CA GLU A 199 1.57 25.59 4.40
C GLU A 199 1.56 27.07 3.97
N GLY A 200 0.89 27.40 2.86
CA GLY A 200 0.62 28.77 2.45
C GLY A 200 1.55 29.36 1.39
N LEU A 201 2.29 28.55 0.62
CA LEU A 201 2.95 29.03 -0.61
C LEU A 201 1.87 29.51 -1.60
N GLU A 202 1.89 30.79 -1.93
CA GLU A 202 0.95 31.39 -2.87
C GLU A 202 1.34 31.07 -4.32
N VAL A 203 0.41 30.45 -5.07
CA VAL A 203 0.54 30.19 -6.51
C VAL A 203 -0.51 31.04 -7.25
N PRO A 204 -0.14 31.85 -8.26
CA PRO A 204 -1.09 32.71 -8.97
C PRO A 204 -2.29 31.94 -9.55
N ASP A 205 -3.49 32.52 -9.46
CA ASP A 205 -4.77 31.86 -9.75
C ASP A 205 -4.92 31.32 -11.19
N ASP A 206 -4.26 31.95 -12.15
CA ASP A 206 -4.24 31.54 -13.56
C ASP A 206 -3.27 30.40 -13.87
N VAL A 207 -2.43 30.00 -12.91
CA VAL A 207 -1.50 28.86 -13.06
C VAL A 207 -2.24 27.55 -12.76
N THR A 208 -2.09 26.58 -13.66
CA THR A 208 -2.64 25.23 -13.47
C THR A 208 -1.92 24.56 -12.30
N LEU A 209 -2.67 24.09 -11.29
CA LEU A 209 -2.10 23.24 -10.24
C LEU A 209 -2.10 21.79 -10.73
N LEU A 210 -0.91 21.20 -10.83
CA LEU A 210 -0.74 19.80 -11.24
C LEU A 210 -0.50 18.93 -10.01
N PHE A 211 -1.54 18.25 -9.54
CA PHE A 211 -1.41 17.24 -8.48
C PHE A 211 -0.76 15.97 -9.03
N THR A 212 -0.10 15.22 -8.16
CA THR A 212 0.59 13.98 -8.56
C THR A 212 0.05 12.78 -7.81
N ASP A 213 0.24 11.60 -8.39
CA ASP A 213 0.19 10.36 -7.62
C ASP A 213 1.42 10.21 -6.70
N ASP A 214 1.42 9.11 -5.97
CA ASP A 214 2.50 8.68 -5.08
C ASP A 214 3.61 7.94 -5.82
N ASN A 215 3.66 8.07 -7.15
CA ASN A 215 4.53 7.34 -8.08
C ASN A 215 4.16 5.86 -8.28
N PHE A 216 3.12 5.36 -7.60
CA PHE A 216 2.65 3.97 -7.69
C PHE A 216 1.18 3.88 -8.10
N GLY A 217 0.67 4.94 -8.71
CA GLY A 217 -0.69 5.04 -9.22
C GLY A 217 -1.74 5.38 -8.18
N ASN A 218 -1.39 5.92 -7.01
CA ASN A 218 -2.38 6.43 -6.05
C ASN A 218 -2.29 7.96 -5.98
N ILE A 219 -3.34 8.65 -6.44
CA ILE A 219 -3.39 10.12 -6.41
C ILE A 219 -3.33 10.59 -4.96
N ARG A 220 -2.30 11.39 -4.61
CA ARG A 220 -2.00 11.74 -3.21
C ARG A 220 -3.07 12.62 -2.58
N ARG A 221 -3.58 13.56 -3.38
CA ARG A 221 -4.57 14.56 -2.95
C ARG A 221 -5.44 14.94 -4.14
N LEU A 222 -6.72 15.15 -3.86
CA LEU A 222 -7.68 15.74 -4.80
C LEU A 222 -7.89 17.22 -4.46
N PRO A 223 -8.19 18.07 -5.45
CA PRO A 223 -8.46 19.48 -5.21
C PRO A 223 -9.64 19.66 -4.26
N THR A 224 -9.56 20.69 -3.42
CA THR A 224 -10.71 21.17 -2.64
C THR A 224 -11.75 21.84 -3.54
N SER A 225 -12.95 22.08 -3.01
CA SER A 225 -13.98 22.83 -3.75
C SER A 225 -13.49 24.21 -4.19
N THR A 226 -12.70 24.90 -3.35
CA THR A 226 -12.14 26.22 -3.68
C THR A 226 -11.07 26.12 -4.77
N GLU A 227 -10.15 25.15 -4.66
CA GLU A 227 -9.10 24.92 -5.66
C GLU A 227 -9.70 24.55 -7.03
N SER A 228 -10.78 23.78 -7.05
CA SER A 228 -11.45 23.37 -8.30
C SER A 228 -12.01 24.54 -9.12
N GLN A 229 -12.23 25.70 -8.50
CA GLN A 229 -12.76 26.90 -9.16
C GLN A 229 -11.67 27.85 -9.67
N ARG A 230 -10.38 27.52 -9.48
CA ARG A 230 -9.28 28.36 -9.95
C ARG A 230 -9.32 28.46 -11.48
N PRO A 231 -9.12 29.67 -12.05
CA PRO A 231 -9.16 29.87 -13.50
C PRO A 231 -8.06 29.10 -14.24
N GLY A 232 -6.90 28.86 -13.61
CA GLY A 232 -5.86 27.99 -14.16
C GLY A 232 -6.29 26.52 -14.29
N GLY A 233 -7.29 26.10 -13.51
CA GLY A 233 -7.76 24.71 -13.47
C GLY A 233 -6.78 23.77 -12.77
N ILE A 234 -7.13 22.49 -12.79
CA ILE A 234 -6.41 21.43 -12.07
C ILE A 234 -6.01 20.31 -13.03
N GLY A 235 -4.78 19.82 -12.89
CA GLY A 235 -4.26 18.66 -13.62
C GLY A 235 -3.77 17.52 -12.72
N ILE A 236 -3.50 16.37 -13.33
CA ILE A 236 -2.93 15.17 -12.73
C ILE A 236 -1.67 14.75 -13.50
N TYR A 237 -0.60 14.48 -12.76
CA TYR A 237 0.55 13.70 -13.20
C TYR A 237 0.49 12.29 -12.58
N TYR A 238 0.49 11.25 -13.42
CA TYR A 238 0.27 9.86 -13.00
C TYR A 238 1.35 8.93 -13.56
N HIS A 239 1.76 7.92 -12.80
CA HIS A 239 2.82 7.00 -13.20
C HIS A 239 2.27 5.66 -13.71
N LEU A 240 2.69 5.29 -14.93
CA LEU A 240 2.63 3.92 -15.45
C LEU A 240 4.00 3.23 -15.38
N GLU A 241 5.06 4.00 -15.15
CA GLU A 241 6.43 3.54 -14.88
C GLU A 241 7.08 4.48 -13.87
N TYR A 242 8.05 4.00 -13.09
CA TYR A 242 8.73 4.84 -12.09
C TYR A 242 10.13 4.37 -11.70
N VAL A 243 11.01 5.36 -11.51
CA VAL A 243 12.34 5.23 -10.91
C VAL A 243 12.38 5.90 -9.54
N GLY A 244 12.54 5.10 -8.49
CA GLY A 244 12.69 5.60 -7.12
C GLY A 244 12.14 4.68 -6.04
N TRP A 245 12.05 5.20 -4.81
CA TRP A 245 11.63 4.46 -3.63
C TRP A 245 10.13 4.10 -3.64
N PRO A 246 9.72 2.97 -3.02
CA PRO A 246 10.55 1.98 -2.33
C PRO A 246 11.42 1.13 -3.26
N ARG A 247 11.00 0.95 -4.52
CA ARG A 247 11.75 0.24 -5.55
C ARG A 247 11.21 0.63 -6.92
N SER A 248 12.10 0.76 -7.89
CA SER A 248 11.72 1.06 -9.28
C SER A 248 10.89 -0.07 -9.90
N TYR A 249 10.03 0.27 -10.85
CA TYR A 249 9.36 -0.70 -11.72
C TYR A 249 9.41 -0.16 -13.15
N LYS A 250 10.08 -0.90 -14.04
CA LYS A 250 10.52 -0.40 -15.36
C LYS A 250 10.46 -1.43 -16.49
N TRP A 251 10.32 -2.71 -16.16
CA TRP A 251 10.56 -3.76 -17.14
C TRP A 251 9.35 -4.07 -18.03
N LEU A 252 8.19 -4.26 -17.41
CA LEU A 252 6.94 -4.64 -18.08
C LEU A 252 5.77 -3.77 -17.61
N ASN A 253 4.64 -3.85 -18.30
CA ASN A 253 3.40 -3.27 -17.81
C ASN A 253 2.99 -3.97 -16.49
N ALA A 254 3.06 -3.22 -15.40
CA ALA A 254 2.65 -3.64 -14.06
C ALA A 254 1.41 -2.88 -13.56
N ASN A 255 0.58 -2.36 -14.48
CA ASN A 255 -0.57 -1.51 -14.16
C ASN A 255 -1.90 -2.21 -14.45
N SER A 256 -2.87 -2.02 -13.56
CA SER A 256 -4.26 -2.46 -13.77
C SER A 256 -5.13 -1.31 -14.28
N CYS A 257 -5.89 -1.56 -15.35
CA CYS A 257 -6.84 -0.58 -15.90
C CYS A 257 -7.95 -0.25 -14.90
N GLY A 258 -8.34 -1.19 -14.03
CA GLY A 258 -9.32 -0.95 -12.98
C GLY A 258 -8.85 0.11 -11.98
N LYS A 259 -7.56 0.05 -11.60
CA LYS A 259 -6.95 1.07 -10.72
C LYS A 259 -6.86 2.42 -11.43
N ILE A 260 -6.40 2.45 -12.68
CA ILE A 260 -6.32 3.68 -13.49
C ILE A 260 -7.71 4.35 -13.56
N GLN A 261 -8.75 3.58 -13.85
CA GLN A 261 -10.12 4.08 -13.91
C GLN A 261 -10.56 4.71 -12.59
N GLN A 262 -10.39 3.97 -11.48
CA GLN A 262 -10.85 4.38 -10.16
C GLN A 262 -10.20 5.71 -9.74
N GLN A 263 -8.90 5.86 -9.94
CA GLN A 263 -8.14 7.05 -9.58
C GLN A 263 -8.53 8.26 -10.44
N HIS A 264 -8.59 8.08 -11.76
CA HIS A 264 -8.86 9.18 -12.70
C HIS A 264 -10.32 9.63 -12.68
N LEU A 265 -11.26 8.71 -12.45
CA LEU A 265 -12.66 9.05 -12.25
C LEU A 265 -12.85 9.91 -10.98
N ALA A 266 -12.13 9.60 -9.90
CA ALA A 266 -12.13 10.41 -8.68
C ALA A 266 -11.54 11.80 -8.95
N ALA A 267 -10.39 11.88 -9.63
CA ALA A 267 -9.77 13.14 -10.00
C ALA A 267 -10.67 14.01 -10.89
N HIS A 268 -11.27 13.42 -11.92
CA HIS A 268 -12.20 14.11 -12.79
C HIS A 268 -13.42 14.62 -12.01
N ARG A 269 -14.02 13.80 -11.14
CA ARG A 269 -15.18 14.24 -10.34
C ARG A 269 -14.86 15.42 -9.40
N SER A 270 -13.60 15.54 -8.99
CA SER A 270 -13.12 16.66 -8.16
C SER A 270 -12.71 17.91 -8.97
N GLY A 271 -12.83 17.90 -10.29
CA GLY A 271 -12.53 19.07 -11.14
C GLY A 271 -11.15 19.09 -11.79
N ALA A 272 -10.41 17.98 -11.78
CA ALA A 272 -9.12 17.87 -12.45
C ALA A 272 -9.28 17.62 -13.96
N HIS A 273 -9.70 18.65 -14.71
CA HIS A 273 -10.02 18.56 -16.15
C HIS A 273 -8.98 19.20 -17.07
N LYS A 274 -7.94 19.83 -16.52
CA LYS A 274 -7.03 20.68 -17.31
C LYS A 274 -5.95 19.86 -18.02
N ILE A 275 -5.11 19.15 -17.27
CA ILE A 275 -3.95 18.42 -17.80
C ILE A 275 -3.92 17.03 -17.20
N TRP A 276 -3.96 15.97 -18.00
CA TRP A 276 -3.54 14.63 -17.57
C TRP A 276 -2.30 14.21 -18.34
N VAL A 277 -1.22 13.96 -17.61
CA VAL A 277 0.06 13.49 -18.17
C VAL A 277 0.48 12.20 -17.49
N PHE A 278 0.85 11.22 -18.31
CA PHE A 278 1.20 9.87 -17.85
C PHE A 278 2.70 9.62 -18.05
N ASN A 279 3.47 9.35 -16.99
CA ASN A 279 4.82 8.77 -17.17
C ASN A 279 4.68 7.37 -17.75
N VAL A 280 5.20 7.17 -18.96
CA VAL A 280 5.11 5.91 -19.71
C VAL A 280 6.46 5.21 -19.86
N GLY A 281 7.49 5.71 -19.18
CA GLY A 281 8.83 5.15 -19.31
C GLY A 281 9.31 5.18 -20.76
N ASP A 282 9.66 3.98 -21.22
CA ASP A 282 10.10 3.67 -22.58
C ASP A 282 8.97 3.64 -23.65
N ILE A 283 7.74 4.02 -23.30
CA ILE A 283 6.49 3.86 -24.08
C ILE A 283 6.07 2.39 -24.22
N LYS A 284 6.97 1.51 -24.66
CA LYS A 284 6.75 0.06 -24.69
C LYS A 284 7.26 -0.55 -23.38
N PRO A 285 6.57 -1.54 -22.79
CA PRO A 285 5.34 -2.19 -23.25
C PRO A 285 4.06 -1.66 -22.57
N GLN A 286 3.87 -0.33 -22.52
CA GLN A 286 2.72 0.30 -21.84
C GLN A 286 1.51 0.54 -22.76
N GLU A 287 1.41 -0.10 -23.92
CA GLU A 287 0.41 0.22 -24.95
C GLU A 287 -1.03 0.07 -24.44
N LEU A 288 -1.34 -1.03 -23.72
CA LEU A 288 -2.67 -1.30 -23.20
C LEU A 288 -3.09 -0.27 -22.12
N PRO A 289 -2.34 -0.07 -21.01
CA PRO A 289 -2.74 0.90 -19.98
C PRO A 289 -2.70 2.34 -20.50
N LEU A 290 -1.78 2.69 -21.40
CA LEU A 290 -1.75 4.02 -22.01
C LEU A 290 -2.97 4.28 -22.90
N THR A 291 -3.33 3.31 -23.74
CA THR A 291 -4.54 3.41 -24.59
C THR A 291 -5.78 3.56 -23.73
N PHE A 292 -5.87 2.80 -22.63
CA PHE A 292 -6.95 2.90 -21.66
C PHE A 292 -7.02 4.30 -21.03
N ALA A 293 -5.90 4.79 -20.50
CA ALA A 293 -5.81 6.07 -19.82
C ALA A 293 -6.16 7.26 -20.73
N LEU A 294 -5.66 7.27 -21.96
CA LEU A 294 -5.98 8.33 -22.94
C LEU A 294 -7.40 8.23 -23.49
N SER A 295 -7.96 7.02 -23.60
CA SER A 295 -9.38 6.84 -23.95
C SER A 295 -10.29 7.43 -22.86
N LEU A 296 -9.93 7.24 -21.59
CA LEU A 296 -10.63 7.83 -20.45
C LEU A 296 -10.47 9.35 -20.39
N ALA A 297 -9.29 9.87 -20.73
CA ALA A 297 -9.03 11.31 -20.79
C ALA A 297 -9.81 12.00 -21.93
N TRP A 298 -10.04 11.29 -23.04
CA TRP A 298 -10.90 11.75 -24.12
C TRP A 298 -12.37 11.71 -23.71
N ASP A 299 -12.84 10.58 -23.20
CA ASP A 299 -14.23 10.39 -22.76
C ASP A 299 -14.24 9.69 -21.40
N ILE A 300 -14.51 10.47 -20.34
CA ILE A 300 -14.57 9.99 -18.96
C ILE A 300 -15.68 8.95 -18.74
N HIS A 301 -16.65 8.88 -19.66
CA HIS A 301 -17.77 7.94 -19.63
C HIS A 301 -17.60 6.74 -20.57
N SER A 302 -16.46 6.65 -21.27
CA SER A 302 -16.14 5.53 -22.18
C SER A 302 -16.13 4.17 -21.47
N THR A 303 -15.87 4.16 -20.16
CA THR A 303 -15.87 2.97 -19.31
C THR A 303 -16.46 3.29 -17.94
N THR A 304 -16.97 2.26 -17.28
CA THR A 304 -17.57 2.25 -15.94
C THR A 304 -16.99 1.07 -15.17
N PRO A 305 -17.03 1.08 -13.83
CA PRO A 305 -16.53 -0.05 -13.05
C PRO A 305 -17.15 -1.39 -13.45
N THR A 306 -18.42 -1.38 -13.87
CA THR A 306 -19.18 -2.58 -14.26
C THR A 306 -18.94 -3.09 -15.69
N ASN A 307 -18.29 -2.30 -16.56
CA ASN A 307 -18.12 -2.66 -17.97
C ASN A 307 -16.66 -2.57 -18.45
N LEU A 308 -15.69 -2.52 -17.51
CA LEU A 308 -14.26 -2.46 -17.81
C LEU A 308 -13.82 -3.56 -18.81
N CYS A 309 -14.41 -4.76 -18.72
CA CYS A 309 -14.14 -5.87 -19.65
C CYS A 309 -14.35 -5.49 -21.12
N ARG A 310 -15.33 -4.62 -21.42
CA ARG A 310 -15.62 -4.19 -22.81
C ARG A 310 -14.49 -3.39 -23.44
N PHE A 311 -13.65 -2.74 -22.63
CA PHE A 311 -12.47 -2.07 -23.15
C PHE A 311 -11.49 -3.08 -23.75
N TYR A 312 -11.24 -4.20 -23.07
CA TYR A 312 -10.34 -5.25 -23.57
C TYR A 312 -10.90 -5.90 -24.83
N ASP A 313 -12.23 -6.09 -24.92
CA ASP A 313 -12.89 -6.56 -26.13
C ASP A 313 -12.64 -5.61 -27.30
N ALA A 314 -12.91 -4.31 -27.10
CA ALA A 314 -12.72 -3.29 -28.12
C ALA A 314 -11.25 -3.13 -28.54
N PHE A 315 -10.32 -3.17 -27.57
CA PHE A 315 -8.89 -3.12 -27.82
C PHE A 315 -8.44 -4.32 -28.65
N ALA A 316 -8.83 -5.54 -28.25
CA ALA A 316 -8.49 -6.77 -28.96
C ALA A 316 -9.08 -6.78 -30.38
N GLU A 317 -10.34 -6.35 -30.54
CA GLU A 317 -10.99 -6.27 -31.85
C GLU A 317 -10.29 -5.25 -32.75
N GLN A 318 -9.89 -4.10 -32.21
CA GLN A 318 -9.14 -3.08 -32.97
C GLN A 318 -7.78 -3.60 -33.46
N GLN A 319 -7.05 -4.37 -32.65
CA GLN A 319 -5.71 -4.84 -33.00
C GLN A 319 -5.71 -6.11 -33.87
N PHE A 320 -6.69 -7.00 -33.68
CA PHE A 320 -6.67 -8.37 -34.25
C PHE A 320 -7.91 -8.72 -35.08
N GLY A 321 -8.88 -7.81 -35.18
CA GLY A 321 -10.15 -8.02 -35.88
C GLY A 321 -11.16 -8.85 -35.08
N SER A 322 -12.37 -8.96 -35.63
CA SER A 322 -13.54 -9.54 -34.95
C SER A 322 -13.50 -11.07 -34.79
N GLN A 323 -12.51 -11.77 -35.36
CA GLN A 323 -12.47 -13.23 -35.33
C GLN A 323 -11.87 -13.78 -34.02
N TYR A 324 -10.88 -13.11 -33.44
CA TYR A 324 -10.10 -13.62 -32.30
C TYR A 324 -10.18 -12.73 -31.05
N PHE A 325 -11.00 -11.67 -31.09
CA PHE A 325 -10.98 -10.63 -30.07
C PHE A 325 -11.40 -11.16 -28.69
N ALA A 326 -12.34 -12.10 -28.61
CA ALA A 326 -12.86 -12.60 -27.34
C ALA A 326 -11.80 -13.39 -26.57
N GLU A 327 -11.08 -14.28 -27.24
CA GLU A 327 -10.00 -15.06 -26.66
C GLU A 327 -8.81 -14.16 -26.27
N ILE A 328 -8.45 -13.18 -27.10
CA ILE A 328 -7.39 -12.22 -26.78
C ILE A 328 -7.79 -11.32 -25.61
N SER A 329 -9.03 -10.85 -25.58
CA SER A 329 -9.58 -10.05 -24.49
C SER A 329 -9.51 -10.80 -23.16
N LYS A 330 -9.87 -12.09 -23.16
CA LYS A 330 -9.74 -12.96 -21.98
C LYS A 330 -8.29 -13.03 -21.48
N LEU A 331 -7.32 -13.17 -22.37
CA LEU A 331 -5.89 -13.20 -22.03
C LEU A 331 -5.41 -11.86 -21.45
N LEU A 332 -5.80 -10.73 -22.07
CA LEU A 332 -5.44 -9.39 -21.59
C LEU A 332 -6.07 -9.07 -20.22
N LEU A 333 -7.34 -9.42 -20.01
CA LEU A 333 -8.01 -9.27 -18.74
C LEU A 333 -7.42 -10.21 -17.66
N GLY A 334 -7.05 -11.42 -18.05
CA GLY A 334 -6.34 -12.37 -17.20
C GLY A 334 -5.01 -11.80 -16.72
N HIS A 335 -4.21 -11.24 -17.64
CA HIS A 335 -2.97 -10.56 -17.32
C HIS A 335 -3.19 -9.36 -16.37
N ASP A 336 -4.15 -8.48 -16.65
CA ASP A 336 -4.47 -7.32 -15.78
C ASP A 336 -4.78 -7.74 -14.34
N ARG A 337 -5.59 -8.80 -14.17
CA ARG A 337 -5.92 -9.36 -12.84
C ARG A 337 -4.71 -9.91 -12.11
N MET A 338 -3.74 -10.47 -12.83
CA MET A 338 -2.50 -10.95 -12.20
C MET A 338 -1.58 -9.78 -11.81
N MET A 339 -1.51 -8.73 -12.63
CA MET A 339 -0.73 -7.51 -12.33
C MET A 339 -1.25 -6.76 -11.10
N ALA A 340 -2.54 -6.87 -10.80
CA ALA A 340 -3.12 -6.32 -9.58
C ALA A 340 -2.56 -6.93 -8.28
N LEU A 341 -1.92 -8.12 -8.33
CA LEU A 341 -1.36 -8.78 -7.16
C LEU A 341 -0.05 -8.13 -6.70
N ARG A 342 0.93 -8.03 -7.59
CA ARG A 342 2.27 -7.51 -7.29
C ARG A 342 3.02 -7.16 -8.58
N ARG A 343 3.77 -6.05 -8.57
CA ARG A 343 4.70 -5.67 -9.64
C ARG A 343 5.91 -6.61 -9.66
N HIS A 344 6.45 -6.95 -10.83
CA HIS A 344 7.50 -7.97 -11.02
C HIS A 344 8.76 -7.72 -10.18
N GLU A 345 9.31 -6.50 -10.23
CA GLU A 345 10.53 -6.14 -9.50
C GLU A 345 10.32 -6.16 -7.96
N HIS A 346 9.07 -6.22 -7.51
CA HIS A 346 8.69 -6.31 -6.10
C HIS A 346 8.35 -7.75 -5.67
N ILE A 347 8.51 -8.73 -6.55
CA ILE A 347 8.39 -10.16 -6.24
C ILE A 347 9.78 -10.70 -5.91
N GLU A 348 9.93 -11.10 -4.65
CA GLU A 348 11.09 -11.83 -4.13
C GLU A 348 10.71 -13.26 -3.76
N SER A 349 11.71 -14.10 -3.48
CA SER A 349 11.49 -15.50 -3.10
C SER A 349 10.64 -15.67 -1.83
N ASN A 350 10.56 -14.66 -0.97
CA ASN A 350 9.71 -14.67 0.22
C ASN A 350 8.36 -13.94 0.05
N THR A 351 8.02 -13.50 -1.17
CA THR A 351 6.79 -12.72 -1.40
C THR A 351 5.54 -13.59 -1.42
N LEU A 352 5.58 -14.73 -2.13
CA LEU A 352 4.47 -15.69 -2.19
C LEU A 352 4.74 -16.85 -1.23
N SER A 353 3.73 -17.22 -0.45
CA SER A 353 3.87 -18.33 0.49
C SER A 353 3.95 -19.66 -0.23
N VAL A 354 5.09 -20.34 -0.06
CA VAL A 354 5.27 -21.75 -0.47
C VAL A 354 4.76 -22.75 0.57
N LEU A 355 4.34 -22.27 1.74
CA LEU A 355 3.87 -23.10 2.85
C LEU A 355 2.35 -22.98 3.04
N ASN A 356 1.80 -21.79 2.85
CA ASN A 356 0.43 -21.48 3.26
C ASN A 356 -0.53 -21.44 2.09
N TYR A 357 -1.67 -22.11 2.24
CA TYR A 357 -2.83 -22.05 1.36
C TYR A 357 -2.57 -22.44 -0.10
N ARG A 358 -1.41 -23.06 -0.39
CA ARG A 358 -0.90 -23.28 -1.74
C ARG A 358 -0.91 -21.98 -2.57
N GLU A 359 -0.57 -20.85 -1.93
CA GLU A 359 -0.60 -19.52 -2.57
C GLU A 359 0.32 -19.48 -3.78
N ALA A 360 1.61 -19.77 -3.59
CA ALA A 360 2.60 -19.76 -4.66
C ALA A 360 2.22 -20.70 -5.82
N GLU A 361 1.79 -21.92 -5.50
CA GLU A 361 1.33 -22.91 -6.49
C GLU A 361 0.13 -22.38 -7.28
N THR A 362 -0.87 -21.82 -6.60
CA THR A 362 -2.10 -21.31 -7.24
C THR A 362 -1.78 -20.12 -8.16
N VAL A 363 -0.90 -19.21 -7.73
CA VAL A 363 -0.49 -18.06 -8.54
C VAL A 363 0.29 -18.50 -9.78
N VAL A 364 1.25 -19.43 -9.63
CA VAL A 364 2.02 -19.97 -10.76
C VAL A 364 1.12 -20.74 -11.73
N ALA A 365 0.20 -21.57 -11.22
CA ALA A 365 -0.74 -22.33 -12.06
C ALA A 365 -1.62 -21.41 -12.91
N ARG A 366 -2.12 -20.30 -12.35
CA ARG A 366 -2.90 -19.30 -13.10
C ARG A 366 -2.08 -18.66 -14.22
N TRP A 367 -0.80 -18.39 -13.99
CA TRP A 367 0.10 -17.91 -15.04
C TRP A 367 0.35 -18.95 -16.14
N GLN A 368 0.55 -20.21 -15.75
CA GLN A 368 0.74 -21.33 -16.68
C GLN A 368 -0.51 -21.57 -17.54
N GLU A 369 -1.72 -21.47 -16.96
CA GLU A 369 -3.00 -21.54 -17.68
C GLU A 369 -3.09 -20.42 -18.73
N LEU A 370 -2.78 -19.17 -18.36
CA LEU A 370 -2.77 -18.04 -19.30
C LEU A 370 -1.75 -18.26 -20.44
N GLU A 371 -0.54 -18.72 -20.14
CA GLU A 371 0.47 -19.00 -21.17
C GLU A 371 0.03 -20.14 -22.09
N LEU A 372 -0.59 -21.20 -21.54
CA LEU A 372 -1.08 -22.33 -22.33
C LEU A 372 -2.21 -21.90 -23.28
N GLU A 373 -3.15 -21.09 -22.81
CA GLU A 373 -4.19 -20.50 -23.66
C GLU A 373 -3.59 -19.59 -24.75
N ALA A 374 -2.62 -18.74 -24.40
CA ALA A 374 -1.92 -17.89 -25.38
C ALA A 374 -1.18 -18.71 -26.45
N LYS A 375 -0.48 -19.78 -26.05
CA LYS A 375 0.20 -20.71 -26.97
C LYS A 375 -0.77 -21.50 -27.85
N ALA A 376 -1.94 -21.86 -27.33
CA ALA A 376 -2.96 -22.54 -28.13
C ALA A 376 -3.51 -21.59 -29.21
N LEU A 377 -3.79 -20.35 -28.84
CA LEU A 377 -4.29 -19.32 -29.76
C LEU A 377 -3.25 -18.93 -30.81
N SER A 378 -1.98 -18.81 -30.45
CA SER A 378 -0.91 -18.41 -31.38
C SER A 378 -0.75 -19.36 -32.57
N LYS A 379 -1.07 -20.65 -32.41
CA LYS A 379 -1.08 -21.65 -33.48
C LYS A 379 -2.20 -21.45 -34.50
N CYS A 380 -3.25 -20.73 -34.13
CA CYS A 380 -4.42 -20.47 -34.97
C CYS A 380 -4.38 -19.09 -35.65
N LEU A 381 -3.49 -18.20 -35.20
CA LEU A 381 -3.41 -16.84 -35.73
C LEU A 381 -2.71 -16.78 -37.10
N PRO A 382 -3.16 -15.89 -38.00
CA PRO A 382 -2.46 -15.68 -39.27
C PRO A 382 -1.08 -15.06 -39.02
N PRO A 383 -0.06 -15.35 -39.87
CA PRO A 383 1.28 -14.80 -39.72
C PRO A 383 1.33 -13.27 -39.59
N SER A 384 0.38 -12.55 -40.20
CA SER A 384 0.26 -11.09 -40.12
C SER A 384 -0.04 -10.56 -38.71
N HIS A 385 -0.67 -11.35 -37.84
CA HIS A 385 -0.98 -10.95 -36.46
C HIS A 385 0.11 -11.34 -35.47
N MET A 386 1.01 -12.26 -35.82
CA MET A 386 1.93 -12.87 -34.87
C MET A 386 2.88 -11.88 -34.19
N ALA A 387 3.38 -10.87 -34.92
CA ALA A 387 4.25 -9.85 -34.33
C ALA A 387 3.53 -9.00 -33.27
N ALA A 388 2.26 -8.65 -33.52
CA ALA A 388 1.44 -7.88 -32.60
C ALA A 388 0.99 -8.74 -31.42
N PHE A 389 0.56 -9.97 -31.68
CA PHE A 389 0.14 -10.92 -30.65
C PHE A 389 1.30 -11.25 -29.70
N PHE A 390 2.49 -11.49 -30.25
CA PHE A 390 3.66 -11.79 -29.45
C PHE A 390 4.00 -10.63 -28.51
N GLN A 391 4.11 -9.40 -29.01
CA GLN A 391 4.53 -8.27 -28.17
C GLN A 391 3.44 -7.81 -27.18
N LEU A 392 2.15 -7.87 -27.55
CA LEU A 392 1.05 -7.33 -26.74
C LEU A 392 0.43 -8.36 -25.79
N VAL A 393 0.57 -9.66 -26.08
CA VAL A 393 -0.16 -10.72 -25.36
C VAL A 393 0.79 -11.83 -24.90
N GLU A 394 1.44 -12.55 -25.82
CA GLU A 394 2.21 -13.76 -25.47
C GLU A 394 3.44 -13.45 -24.61
N HIS A 395 4.24 -12.46 -25.02
CA HIS A 395 5.46 -12.07 -24.32
C HIS A 395 5.18 -11.61 -22.87
N PRO A 396 4.30 -10.62 -22.60
CA PRO A 396 4.07 -10.18 -21.24
C PRO A 396 3.51 -11.29 -20.33
N ILE A 397 2.63 -12.17 -20.84
CA ILE A 397 2.15 -13.34 -20.08
C ILE A 397 3.29 -14.30 -19.76
N ARG A 398 4.10 -14.68 -20.77
CA ARG A 398 5.17 -15.66 -20.60
C ARG A 398 6.29 -15.12 -19.71
N ALA A 399 6.71 -13.87 -19.90
CA ALA A 399 7.73 -13.22 -19.07
C ALA A 399 7.27 -13.11 -17.60
N SER A 400 6.01 -12.72 -17.37
CA SER A 400 5.43 -12.67 -16.02
C SER A 400 5.37 -14.04 -15.35
N ARG A 401 5.01 -15.09 -16.09
CA ARG A 401 5.08 -16.47 -15.58
C ARG A 401 6.51 -16.83 -15.20
N ILE A 402 7.48 -16.68 -16.12
CA ILE A 402 8.88 -17.05 -15.87
C ILE A 402 9.38 -16.36 -14.61
N ASN A 403 9.18 -15.04 -14.50
CA ASN A 403 9.59 -14.26 -13.35
C ASN A 403 8.98 -14.76 -12.04
N THR A 404 7.66 -14.95 -12.01
CA THR A 404 6.95 -15.41 -10.81
C THR A 404 7.38 -16.83 -10.42
N GLU A 405 7.42 -17.75 -11.38
CA GLU A 405 7.78 -19.15 -11.17
C GLU A 405 9.25 -19.29 -10.77
N LEU A 406 10.15 -18.48 -11.33
CA LEU A 406 11.55 -18.42 -10.95
C LEU A 406 11.70 -18.05 -9.47
N ARG A 407 10.98 -17.01 -9.00
CA ARG A 407 11.03 -16.59 -7.59
C ARG A 407 10.46 -17.65 -6.64
N VAL A 408 9.37 -18.31 -7.02
CA VAL A 408 8.82 -19.45 -6.26
C VAL A 408 9.80 -20.63 -6.22
N THR A 409 10.41 -20.95 -7.35
CA THR A 409 11.39 -22.04 -7.48
C THR A 409 12.67 -21.74 -6.68
N GLN A 410 13.10 -20.48 -6.67
CA GLN A 410 14.18 -19.97 -5.84
C GLN A 410 13.86 -20.12 -4.35
N ALA A 411 12.62 -19.81 -3.93
CA ALA A 411 12.16 -19.99 -2.56
C ALA A 411 12.17 -21.45 -2.10
N GLN A 412 11.82 -22.35 -3.01
CA GLN A 412 11.87 -23.81 -2.82
C GLN A 412 13.29 -24.38 -2.96
N ASN A 413 14.27 -23.55 -3.38
CA ASN A 413 15.64 -23.93 -3.65
C ASN A 413 15.76 -25.13 -4.61
N ARG A 414 14.95 -25.14 -5.69
CA ARG A 414 14.97 -26.21 -6.70
C ARG A 414 15.95 -25.88 -7.83
N LEU A 415 16.66 -26.90 -8.32
CA LEU A 415 17.77 -26.73 -9.27
C LEU A 415 17.33 -26.15 -10.63
N TYR A 416 16.09 -26.43 -11.08
CA TYR A 416 15.54 -25.93 -12.35
C TYR A 416 15.30 -24.41 -12.37
N VAL A 417 15.56 -23.69 -11.26
CA VAL A 417 15.58 -22.22 -11.24
C VAL A 417 16.54 -21.64 -12.29
N LEU A 418 17.64 -22.34 -12.58
CA LEU A 418 18.62 -21.92 -13.59
C LEU A 418 18.07 -22.04 -15.02
N ASP A 419 17.20 -23.02 -15.28
CA ASP A 419 16.54 -23.16 -16.59
C ASP A 419 15.56 -22.01 -16.81
N LEU A 420 14.77 -21.66 -15.78
CA LEU A 420 13.87 -20.50 -15.84
C LEU A 420 14.64 -19.18 -16.04
N PHE A 421 15.80 -19.03 -15.41
CA PHE A 421 16.65 -17.85 -15.59
C PHE A 421 17.18 -17.73 -17.03
N ASN A 422 17.55 -18.85 -17.65
CA ASN A 422 17.96 -18.87 -19.06
C ASN A 422 16.77 -18.69 -20.03
N ASP A 423 15.59 -19.21 -19.68
CA ASP A 423 14.36 -19.04 -20.45
C ASP A 423 13.92 -17.58 -20.51
N ASP A 424 14.11 -16.83 -19.42
CA ASP A 424 13.86 -15.38 -19.34
C ASP A 424 14.71 -14.64 -20.38
N TRP A 425 16.03 -14.85 -20.35
CA TRP A 425 16.96 -14.26 -21.30
C TRP A 425 16.63 -14.65 -22.75
N SER A 426 16.35 -15.93 -23.00
CA SER A 426 15.97 -16.43 -24.33
C SER A 426 14.69 -15.79 -24.85
N LEU A 427 13.75 -15.44 -23.96
CA LEU A 427 12.52 -14.74 -24.33
C LEU A 427 12.79 -13.28 -24.68
N ALA A 428 13.65 -12.59 -23.92
CA ALA A 428 14.09 -11.24 -24.23
C ALA A 428 14.82 -11.18 -25.59
N GLU A 429 15.72 -12.13 -25.87
CA GLU A 429 16.40 -12.24 -27.16
C GLU A 429 15.41 -12.46 -28.31
N LYS A 430 14.38 -13.28 -28.12
CA LYS A 430 13.30 -13.47 -29.12
C LYS A 430 12.49 -12.18 -29.35
N TYR A 431 12.35 -11.32 -28.34
CA TYR A 431 11.71 -10.02 -28.49
C TYR A 431 12.57 -9.06 -29.31
N HIS A 432 13.88 -9.02 -29.02
CA HIS A 432 14.85 -8.19 -29.74
C HIS A 432 15.03 -8.64 -31.19
N HIS A 433 15.21 -9.93 -31.42
CA HIS A 433 15.43 -10.57 -32.72
C HIS A 433 14.18 -11.34 -33.16
N SER A 434 13.12 -10.59 -33.41
CA SER A 434 11.79 -11.16 -33.64
C SER A 434 11.71 -11.93 -34.98
N PRO A 435 11.17 -13.16 -35.01
CA PRO A 435 11.04 -13.94 -36.25
C PRO A 435 10.06 -13.31 -37.26
N TRP A 436 9.23 -12.35 -36.84
CA TRP A 436 8.22 -11.72 -37.70
C TRP A 436 8.59 -10.32 -38.17
N VAL A 437 9.42 -9.60 -37.42
CA VAL A 437 9.77 -8.19 -37.69
C VAL A 437 11.27 -7.89 -37.62
N GLY A 438 12.12 -8.93 -37.48
CA GLY A 438 13.56 -8.78 -37.29
C GLY A 438 13.87 -7.93 -36.06
N ASP A 439 14.85 -7.05 -36.19
CA ASP A 439 15.38 -6.24 -35.08
C ASP A 439 14.53 -5.00 -34.78
N LYS A 440 13.27 -4.96 -35.20
CA LYS A 440 12.39 -3.79 -35.04
C LYS A 440 12.33 -3.31 -33.59
N TRP A 441 12.40 -4.21 -32.62
CA TRP A 441 12.27 -3.92 -31.19
C TRP A 441 13.51 -4.25 -30.37
N ASN A 442 14.68 -4.32 -31.01
CA ASN A 442 15.94 -4.54 -30.32
C ASN A 442 16.12 -3.55 -29.16
N HIS A 443 16.74 -3.98 -28.06
CA HIS A 443 16.95 -3.20 -26.83
C HIS A 443 15.73 -2.90 -25.94
N ILE A 444 14.49 -3.00 -26.42
CA ILE A 444 13.31 -2.64 -25.60
C ILE A 444 13.20 -3.49 -24.32
N MET A 445 13.51 -4.79 -24.38
CA MET A 445 13.53 -5.68 -23.21
C MET A 445 14.90 -5.78 -22.50
N LYS A 446 15.69 -4.69 -22.46
CA LYS A 446 17.06 -4.69 -21.89
C LYS A 446 17.12 -4.34 -20.40
N GLN A 447 16.02 -3.88 -19.82
CA GLN A 447 15.95 -3.48 -18.42
C GLN A 447 16.21 -4.66 -17.47
N PRO A 448 17.24 -4.61 -16.61
CA PRO A 448 17.45 -5.60 -15.55
C PRO A 448 16.31 -5.56 -14.54
N HIS A 449 15.86 -6.74 -14.10
CA HIS A 449 14.67 -6.93 -13.27
C HIS A 449 14.83 -8.02 -12.18
N TYR A 450 15.97 -8.70 -12.11
CA TYR A 450 16.38 -9.56 -10.99
C TYR A 450 17.57 -9.00 -10.22
N GLY A 451 17.60 -9.19 -8.90
CA GLY A 451 18.74 -8.83 -8.06
C GLY A 451 18.69 -7.43 -7.47
N PHE A 452 17.49 -6.87 -7.28
CA PHE A 452 17.31 -5.63 -6.52
C PHE A 452 17.77 -5.82 -5.08
N ASP A 453 18.62 -4.90 -4.63
CA ASP A 453 19.05 -4.80 -3.24
C ASP A 453 17.93 -4.13 -2.41
N PRO A 454 17.53 -4.66 -1.24
CA PRO A 454 16.50 -4.06 -0.40
C PRO A 454 16.86 -2.66 0.15
N ASP A 455 18.15 -2.31 0.20
CA ASP A 455 18.66 -1.05 0.75
C ASP A 455 18.76 0.06 -0.30
N THR A 456 18.35 -0.20 -1.54
CA THR A 456 18.33 0.80 -2.62
C THR A 456 17.17 0.59 -3.58
N TRP A 457 16.67 1.68 -4.15
CA TRP A 457 15.66 1.64 -5.19
C TRP A 457 16.21 1.39 -6.59
N HIS A 458 17.53 1.55 -6.77
CA HIS A 458 18.19 1.49 -8.08
C HIS A 458 18.07 0.10 -8.69
N ALA A 459 17.81 0.06 -9.99
CA ALA A 459 17.89 -1.18 -10.74
C ALA A 459 19.32 -1.75 -10.72
N PRO A 460 19.48 -3.07 -10.67
CA PRO A 460 20.79 -3.70 -10.75
C PRO A 460 21.41 -3.48 -12.13
N SER A 461 22.75 -3.54 -12.21
CA SER A 461 23.47 -3.38 -13.49
C SER A 461 23.28 -4.55 -14.46
N ARG A 462 22.80 -5.70 -13.96
CA ARG A 462 22.50 -6.93 -14.70
C ARG A 462 21.60 -7.81 -13.86
N ASP A 463 20.86 -8.70 -14.50
CA ASP A 463 20.08 -9.71 -13.81
C ASP A 463 20.97 -10.67 -13.02
N MET A 464 20.62 -10.88 -11.75
CA MET A 464 21.23 -11.92 -10.91
C MET A 464 20.23 -12.52 -9.94
N ILE A 465 20.42 -13.82 -9.65
CA ILE A 465 19.71 -14.52 -8.56
C ILE A 465 20.71 -14.89 -7.47
N THR A 466 20.27 -14.89 -6.22
CA THR A 466 21.10 -15.20 -5.03
C THR A 466 20.39 -16.22 -4.13
N GLY A 467 21.03 -16.66 -3.03
CA GLY A 467 20.36 -17.47 -2.02
C GLY A 467 20.13 -18.94 -2.39
N LEU A 468 20.71 -19.44 -3.49
CA LEU A 468 20.71 -20.87 -3.78
C LEU A 468 21.60 -21.62 -2.79
N SER A 469 21.12 -22.76 -2.31
CA SER A 469 21.75 -23.61 -1.32
C SER A 469 21.97 -25.01 -1.88
N TRP A 470 23.11 -25.64 -1.57
CA TRP A 470 23.40 -27.01 -1.99
C TRP A 470 23.54 -27.93 -0.79
N VAL A 471 22.85 -29.06 -0.84
CA VAL A 471 23.00 -30.16 0.12
C VAL A 471 23.91 -31.23 -0.49
N GLN A 472 24.87 -31.75 0.28
CA GLN A 472 25.78 -32.80 -0.20
C GLN A 472 25.04 -34.13 -0.35
N LYS A 473 24.55 -34.44 -1.56
CA LYS A 473 23.84 -35.70 -1.86
C LYS A 473 24.66 -36.96 -1.59
N ARG A 474 26.00 -36.86 -1.57
CA ARG A 474 26.91 -38.00 -1.29
C ARG A 474 27.16 -38.27 0.19
N GLN A 475 26.52 -37.49 1.07
CA GLN A 475 26.66 -37.62 2.52
C GLN A 475 25.36 -38.16 3.10
N ASN A 476 25.46 -39.23 3.89
CA ASN A 476 24.32 -39.74 4.65
C ASN A 476 24.01 -38.84 5.84
N SER A 477 22.72 -38.69 6.17
CA SER A 477 22.29 -38.20 7.48
C SER A 477 22.70 -39.17 8.58
N ASN A 478 22.74 -38.69 9.82
CA ASN A 478 22.99 -39.49 11.01
C ASN A 478 22.00 -40.66 11.11
N PRO A 479 22.43 -41.88 11.55
CA PRO A 479 21.54 -43.00 11.82
C PRO A 479 20.27 -42.65 12.60
N ILE A 480 20.30 -41.73 13.57
CA ILE A 480 19.11 -41.34 14.35
C ILE A 480 18.06 -40.58 13.51
N CYS A 481 18.49 -39.82 12.50
CA CYS A 481 17.64 -39.13 11.53
C CYS A 481 17.19 -40.03 10.37
N GLY A 482 17.92 -41.13 10.15
CA GLY A 482 17.78 -42.05 9.02
C GLY A 482 17.87 -41.38 7.65
N GLN A 483 17.58 -42.15 6.60
CA GLN A 483 17.79 -41.70 5.22
C GLN A 483 16.49 -41.32 4.50
N MET A 484 15.33 -41.75 5.00
CA MET A 484 14.02 -41.32 4.52
C MET A 484 13.62 -39.98 5.16
N GLY A 485 13.29 -39.01 4.32
CA GLY A 485 12.76 -37.71 4.71
C GLY A 485 11.27 -37.60 4.46
N ILE A 486 10.57 -36.92 5.37
CA ILE A 486 9.17 -36.54 5.25
C ILE A 486 9.04 -35.03 5.42
N ALA A 487 8.29 -34.38 4.53
CA ALA A 487 7.83 -33.01 4.66
C ALA A 487 6.30 -32.97 4.57
N VAL A 488 5.65 -32.14 5.37
CA VAL A 488 4.18 -32.03 5.41
C VAL A 488 3.75 -30.64 4.98
N GLU A 489 2.60 -30.55 4.29
CA GLU A 489 2.04 -29.26 3.88
C GLU A 489 1.92 -28.29 5.07
N GLY A 490 2.32 -27.04 4.87
CA GLY A 490 2.19 -25.98 5.88
C GLY A 490 3.35 -25.91 6.87
N HIS A 491 4.30 -26.84 6.82
CA HIS A 491 5.46 -26.83 7.70
C HIS A 491 6.76 -26.72 6.89
N PRO A 492 7.76 -25.90 7.31
CA PRO A 492 9.06 -25.82 6.64
C PRO A 492 9.92 -27.10 6.74
N GLY A 493 9.36 -28.15 7.34
CA GLY A 493 10.00 -29.43 7.58
C GLY A 493 11.32 -29.37 8.35
N VAL A 494 12.03 -30.48 8.22
CA VAL A 494 13.41 -30.69 8.62
C VAL A 494 14.32 -30.11 7.54
N ARG A 495 15.15 -29.10 7.87
CA ARG A 495 16.11 -28.52 6.91
C ARG A 495 17.47 -29.21 7.01
N PRO A 496 17.91 -29.97 5.99
CA PRO A 496 19.23 -30.60 6.00
C PRO A 496 20.34 -29.55 6.16
N GLY A 497 21.34 -29.83 7.00
CA GLY A 497 22.49 -28.95 7.24
C GLY A 497 22.24 -27.73 8.16
N LEU A 498 21.01 -27.48 8.61
CA LEU A 498 20.67 -26.36 9.51
C LEU A 498 20.22 -26.80 10.90
N ILE A 499 20.28 -28.10 11.18
CA ILE A 499 19.80 -28.73 12.42
C ILE A 499 20.89 -29.64 12.98
N ASN A 500 20.92 -29.82 14.30
CA ASN A 500 21.79 -30.80 14.93
C ASN A 500 21.07 -32.16 14.94
N GLU A 501 21.50 -33.05 14.05
CA GLU A 501 20.85 -34.34 13.81
C GLU A 501 20.78 -35.23 15.07
N GLU A 502 21.69 -35.05 16.03
CA GLU A 502 21.78 -35.87 17.25
C GLU A 502 20.95 -35.34 18.44
N SER A 503 20.65 -34.04 18.50
CA SER A 503 19.95 -33.47 19.66
C SER A 503 18.44 -33.35 19.48
N ASP A 504 17.97 -33.31 18.23
CA ASP A 504 16.64 -32.76 17.92
C ASP A 504 15.66 -33.80 17.35
N ARG A 505 16.00 -35.11 17.28
CA ARG A 505 15.13 -36.11 16.62
C ARG A 505 15.10 -37.47 17.30
N MET A 506 13.88 -37.97 17.55
CA MET A 506 13.58 -39.35 17.87
C MET A 506 12.55 -39.84 16.85
N LYS A 507 12.73 -41.02 16.25
CA LYS A 507 11.74 -41.65 15.35
C LYS A 507 10.83 -42.61 16.14
N PRO A 508 9.49 -42.53 16.02
CA PRO A 508 8.73 -41.46 15.39
C PRO A 508 8.85 -40.16 16.21
N SER A 509 8.64 -39.03 15.54
CA SER A 509 8.67 -37.70 16.14
C SER A 509 7.63 -37.59 17.26
N ARG A 510 8.05 -37.06 18.43
CA ARG A 510 7.23 -36.97 19.65
C ARG A 510 7.35 -35.61 20.33
N GLY A 511 6.34 -35.25 21.11
CA GLY A 511 6.33 -34.03 21.91
C GLY A 511 6.44 -32.79 21.00
N PRO A 512 7.34 -31.84 21.30
CA PRO A 512 7.51 -30.63 20.48
C PRO A 512 7.85 -30.88 19.01
N LEU A 513 8.40 -32.06 18.67
CA LEU A 513 8.84 -32.40 17.31
C LEU A 513 7.69 -32.87 16.41
N ALA A 514 6.58 -33.34 16.99
CA ALA A 514 5.41 -33.81 16.24
C ALA A 514 4.76 -32.68 15.42
N ILE A 515 4.91 -31.43 15.86
CA ILE A 515 4.43 -30.24 15.15
C ILE A 515 5.02 -30.18 13.73
N GLY A 516 6.27 -30.63 13.56
CA GLY A 516 6.94 -30.67 12.25
C GLY A 516 6.37 -31.67 11.25
N PHE A 517 5.49 -32.56 11.72
CA PHE A 517 4.81 -33.61 10.95
C PHE A 517 3.28 -33.53 11.14
N THR A 518 2.78 -32.42 11.68
CA THR A 518 1.36 -32.17 11.84
C THR A 518 0.87 -31.30 10.68
N LEU A 519 -0.12 -31.81 9.95
CA LEU A 519 -0.79 -31.08 8.88
C LEU A 519 -1.78 -30.08 9.47
N ARG A 520 -2.06 -29.01 8.71
CA ARG A 520 -3.15 -28.09 9.04
C ARG A 520 -4.49 -28.81 9.12
N LEU A 521 -5.32 -28.36 10.05
CA LEU A 521 -6.69 -28.85 10.29
C LEU A 521 -7.48 -28.90 8.98
N VAL A 522 -8.26 -29.97 8.78
CA VAL A 522 -9.13 -30.14 7.62
C VAL A 522 -10.58 -30.24 8.06
N SER A 523 -11.48 -29.58 7.32
CA SER A 523 -12.93 -29.63 7.53
C SER A 523 -13.71 -29.90 6.23
N PRO A 524 -15.01 -30.27 6.31
CA PRO A 524 -15.87 -30.47 5.14
C PRO A 524 -16.02 -29.25 4.22
N TYR A 525 -15.65 -28.05 4.69
CA TYR A 525 -15.85 -26.79 3.95
C TYR A 525 -14.64 -26.34 3.16
N GLU A 526 -13.54 -27.10 3.23
CA GLU A 526 -12.37 -26.79 2.43
C GLU A 526 -12.37 -27.55 1.11
N PRO A 527 -12.09 -26.84 0.00
CA PRO A 527 -12.13 -27.45 -1.33
C PRO A 527 -10.90 -28.30 -1.65
N LYS A 528 -9.86 -28.33 -0.81
CA LYS A 528 -8.55 -28.92 -1.14
C LYS A 528 -8.13 -30.06 -0.19
N ASN A 529 -7.50 -31.07 -0.78
CA ASN A 529 -6.74 -32.12 -0.13
C ASN A 529 -5.49 -31.57 0.58
N ARG A 530 -4.93 -32.38 1.48
CA ARG A 530 -3.62 -32.15 2.11
C ARG A 530 -2.57 -33.04 1.48
N PHE A 531 -1.29 -32.69 1.58
CA PHE A 531 -0.23 -33.55 1.08
C PHE A 531 0.97 -33.66 2.02
N PHE A 532 1.76 -34.70 1.80
CA PHE A 532 3.12 -34.83 2.30
C PHE A 532 4.05 -35.30 1.20
N GLU A 533 5.33 -34.99 1.33
CA GLU A 533 6.39 -35.41 0.43
C GLU A 533 7.31 -36.43 1.11
N VAL A 534 7.71 -37.46 0.37
CA VAL A 534 8.71 -38.45 0.78
C VAL A 534 9.95 -38.26 -0.09
N TYR A 535 11.11 -38.04 0.53
CA TYR A 535 12.36 -37.66 -0.17
C TYR A 535 13.58 -38.39 0.43
N THR A 536 14.71 -38.35 -0.29
CA THR A 536 15.98 -38.94 0.17
C THR A 536 16.82 -37.94 0.98
N ARG A 537 17.47 -38.40 2.05
CA ARG A 537 18.42 -37.62 2.88
C ARG A 537 19.88 -38.09 2.75
N GLY A 538 20.14 -39.11 1.94
CA GLY A 538 21.47 -39.68 1.78
C GLY A 538 21.61 -40.51 0.51
N THR A 539 22.58 -41.41 0.50
CA THR A 539 23.01 -42.15 -0.69
C THR A 539 22.35 -43.51 -0.85
N GLN A 540 21.32 -43.81 -0.06
CA GLN A 540 20.67 -45.12 -0.07
C GLN A 540 19.37 -45.06 -0.87
N GLU A 541 19.10 -46.12 -1.62
CA GLU A 541 17.78 -46.36 -2.19
C GLU A 541 16.79 -46.74 -1.07
N ILE A 542 15.56 -46.24 -1.15
CA ILE A 542 14.56 -46.36 -0.09
C ILE A 542 13.25 -46.85 -0.67
N ASP A 543 12.80 -48.02 -0.20
CA ASP A 543 11.45 -48.52 -0.46
C ASP A 543 10.58 -48.19 0.73
N TRP A 544 9.55 -47.38 0.54
CA TRP A 544 8.66 -46.93 1.61
C TRP A 544 7.23 -47.41 1.40
N VAL A 545 6.50 -47.55 2.50
CA VAL A 545 5.07 -47.87 2.54
C VAL A 545 4.39 -46.96 3.56
N ALA A 546 3.18 -46.51 3.24
CA ALA A 546 2.33 -45.67 4.07
C ALA A 546 0.98 -46.35 4.33
N ASN A 547 0.55 -46.38 5.60
CA ASN A 547 -0.74 -46.89 6.03
C ASN A 547 -1.53 -45.85 6.84
N VAL A 548 -2.84 -45.99 6.84
CA VAL A 548 -3.76 -45.21 7.67
C VAL A 548 -4.84 -46.13 8.23
N ASP A 549 -5.09 -46.08 9.54
CA ASP A 549 -5.99 -47.01 10.24
C ASP A 549 -7.46 -46.53 10.28
N VAL A 550 -7.90 -45.87 9.20
CA VAL A 550 -9.29 -45.45 9.01
C VAL A 550 -9.71 -45.62 7.56
N ASP A 551 -10.95 -46.05 7.32
CA ASP A 551 -11.48 -46.38 5.99
C ASP A 551 -12.01 -45.16 5.20
N TRP A 552 -11.92 -43.97 5.82
CA TRP A 552 -12.37 -42.69 5.29
C TRP A 552 -11.23 -41.74 4.91
N VAL A 553 -9.97 -42.13 5.14
CA VAL A 553 -8.78 -41.45 4.57
C VAL A 553 -8.22 -42.31 3.44
N ARG A 554 -7.92 -41.68 2.30
CA ARG A 554 -7.31 -42.33 1.14
C ARG A 554 -6.07 -41.56 0.69
N LEU A 555 -4.96 -42.27 0.51
CA LEU A 555 -3.73 -41.70 -0.04
C LEU A 555 -3.70 -41.87 -1.57
N SER A 556 -3.09 -40.94 -2.30
CA SER A 556 -2.85 -41.10 -3.76
C SER A 556 -1.87 -42.22 -4.06
N GLN A 557 -0.93 -42.47 -3.14
CA GLN A 557 0.12 -43.46 -3.23
C GLN A 557 0.40 -44.01 -1.82
N THR A 558 0.47 -45.33 -1.70
CA THR A 558 0.70 -46.02 -0.41
C THR A 558 2.09 -46.67 -0.34
N SER A 559 2.86 -46.65 -1.41
CA SER A 559 4.23 -47.16 -1.43
C SER A 559 5.01 -46.56 -2.59
N GLY A 560 6.33 -46.44 -2.47
CA GLY A 560 7.19 -45.93 -3.53
C GLY A 560 8.65 -46.34 -3.34
N HIS A 561 9.45 -46.06 -4.38
CA HIS A 561 10.87 -46.32 -4.41
C HIS A 561 11.60 -45.01 -4.70
N LEU A 562 12.50 -44.62 -3.81
CA LEU A 562 13.31 -43.42 -3.92
C LEU A 562 14.75 -43.79 -4.23
N SER A 563 15.33 -43.14 -5.24
CA SER A 563 16.76 -43.21 -5.55
C SER A 563 17.42 -41.85 -5.35
N PRO A 564 18.61 -41.76 -4.73
CA PRO A 564 19.35 -40.50 -4.57
C PRO A 564 19.74 -39.83 -5.90
N ASP A 565 19.81 -40.63 -6.97
CA ASP A 565 20.13 -40.17 -8.33
C ASP A 565 18.87 -39.74 -9.11
N ASP A 566 17.67 -40.03 -8.59
CA ASP A 566 16.42 -39.48 -9.15
C ASP A 566 16.22 -38.05 -8.63
N GLU A 567 15.69 -37.19 -9.50
CA GLU A 567 15.36 -35.80 -9.15
C GLU A 567 13.94 -35.67 -8.61
N ARG A 568 13.20 -36.78 -8.47
CA ARG A 568 11.78 -36.77 -8.10
C ARG A 568 11.54 -37.33 -6.71
N ASP A 569 11.11 -36.45 -5.82
CA ASP A 569 10.47 -36.82 -4.57
C ASP A 569 9.04 -37.33 -4.83
N HIS A 570 8.48 -38.10 -3.90
CA HIS A 570 7.09 -38.56 -3.99
C HIS A 570 6.14 -37.60 -3.30
N HIS A 571 5.26 -36.96 -4.06
CA HIS A 571 4.16 -36.13 -3.56
C HIS A 571 2.90 -36.96 -3.33
N VAL A 572 2.49 -37.14 -2.07
CA VAL A 572 1.35 -37.98 -1.67
C VAL A 572 0.18 -37.11 -1.22
N GLU A 573 -0.91 -37.13 -1.97
CA GLU A 573 -2.15 -36.41 -1.66
C GLU A 573 -3.05 -37.25 -0.74
N ILE A 574 -3.66 -36.60 0.25
CA ILE A 574 -4.54 -37.14 1.27
C ILE A 574 -5.97 -36.69 0.99
N PHE A 575 -6.86 -37.65 0.75
CA PHE A 575 -8.27 -37.42 0.49
C PHE A 575 -9.12 -37.92 1.67
N ILE A 576 -10.15 -37.15 2.03
CA ILE A 576 -11.10 -37.48 3.11
C ILE A 576 -12.48 -37.76 2.50
N ASP A 577 -13.06 -38.92 2.79
CA ASP A 577 -14.46 -39.24 2.48
C ASP A 577 -15.37 -38.77 3.63
N TRP A 578 -15.82 -37.52 3.54
CA TRP A 578 -16.65 -36.85 4.56
C TRP A 578 -17.98 -37.55 4.87
N ASN A 579 -18.45 -38.48 4.03
CA ASN A 579 -19.66 -39.27 4.29
C ASN A 579 -19.44 -40.36 5.34
N LYS A 580 -18.18 -40.79 5.53
CA LYS A 580 -17.80 -41.84 6.47
C LYS A 580 -17.20 -41.31 7.77
N VAL A 581 -16.76 -40.05 7.78
CA VAL A 581 -16.26 -39.42 9.01
C VAL A 581 -17.42 -39.28 10.02
N PRO A 582 -17.27 -39.72 11.28
CA PRO A 582 -18.31 -39.55 12.29
C PRO A 582 -18.73 -38.09 12.44
N GLU A 583 -20.03 -37.83 12.58
CA GLU A 583 -20.53 -36.46 12.79
C GLU A 583 -20.01 -35.91 14.13
N GLY A 584 -19.49 -34.67 14.12
CA GLY A 584 -18.87 -34.07 15.30
C GLY A 584 -17.47 -34.60 15.61
N PHE A 585 -16.87 -35.44 14.75
CA PHE A 585 -15.50 -35.90 14.92
C PHE A 585 -14.55 -34.71 15.05
N HIS A 586 -13.70 -34.75 16.08
CA HIS A 586 -12.61 -33.80 16.28
C HIS A 586 -11.45 -34.60 16.87
N GLY A 587 -10.40 -34.79 16.08
CA GLY A 587 -9.25 -35.56 16.51
C GLY A 587 -8.15 -35.63 15.47
N ILE A 588 -7.07 -36.33 15.83
CA ILE A 588 -5.90 -36.54 14.98
C ILE A 588 -5.96 -37.96 14.42
N VAL A 589 -5.89 -38.07 13.10
CA VAL A 589 -5.63 -39.33 12.38
C VAL A 589 -4.13 -39.43 12.13
N VAL A 590 -3.55 -40.59 12.46
CA VAL A 590 -2.14 -40.87 12.22
C VAL A 590 -1.99 -41.63 10.91
N ILE A 591 -1.06 -41.18 10.06
CA ILE A 591 -0.59 -41.89 8.88
C ILE A 591 0.82 -42.41 9.19
N ASP A 592 0.96 -43.73 9.24
CA ASP A 592 2.21 -44.42 9.51
C ASP A 592 3.02 -44.56 8.22
N ILE A 593 4.30 -44.20 8.23
CA ILE A 593 5.20 -44.41 7.09
C ILE A 593 6.45 -45.14 7.57
N TRP A 594 6.80 -46.25 6.91
CA TRP A 594 8.06 -46.95 7.16
C TRP A 594 8.80 -47.27 5.86
N SER A 595 10.12 -47.43 5.97
CA SER A 595 10.96 -47.96 4.91
C SER A 595 11.44 -49.37 5.19
N ALA A 596 11.76 -50.13 4.14
CA ALA A 596 12.41 -51.44 4.25
C ALA A 596 13.77 -51.37 4.96
N GLN A 597 14.40 -50.19 4.95
CA GLN A 597 15.69 -49.89 5.57
C GLN A 597 15.56 -49.56 7.08
N GLY A 598 14.35 -49.58 7.64
CA GLY A 598 14.10 -49.41 9.07
C GLY A 598 13.79 -47.96 9.49
N ASP A 599 13.60 -47.05 8.54
CA ASP A 599 13.10 -45.70 8.85
C ASP A 599 11.60 -45.74 9.12
N TYR A 600 11.13 -44.89 10.04
CA TYR A 600 9.73 -44.78 10.39
C TYR A 600 9.37 -43.36 10.84
N GLU A 601 8.18 -42.88 10.50
CA GLU A 601 7.64 -41.60 10.95
C GLU A 601 6.10 -41.58 10.97
N ASN A 602 5.53 -40.70 11.80
CA ASN A 602 4.09 -40.49 11.94
C ASN A 602 3.68 -39.10 11.46
N ILE A 603 2.77 -39.06 10.49
CA ILE A 603 2.12 -37.82 10.05
C ILE A 603 0.81 -37.68 10.82
N HIS A 604 0.57 -36.50 11.38
CA HIS A 604 -0.60 -36.18 12.17
C HIS A 604 -1.56 -35.32 11.35
N LEU A 605 -2.71 -35.87 10.97
CA LEU A 605 -3.77 -35.18 10.25
C LEU A 605 -4.89 -34.79 11.23
N GLU A 606 -5.00 -33.50 11.54
CA GLU A 606 -6.10 -32.99 12.36
C GLU A 606 -7.38 -32.84 11.52
N VAL A 607 -8.47 -33.48 11.96
CA VAL A 607 -9.74 -33.55 11.22
C VAL A 607 -10.88 -33.09 12.12
N VAL A 608 -11.69 -32.16 11.60
CA VAL A 608 -12.91 -31.68 12.27
C VAL A 608 -14.11 -31.80 11.34
N ASN A 609 -15.04 -32.71 11.66
CA ASN A 609 -16.30 -32.89 10.93
C ASN A 609 -17.45 -32.13 11.60
N ARG A 610 -17.38 -30.79 11.53
CA ARG A 610 -18.45 -29.89 11.96
C ARG A 610 -19.46 -29.73 10.83
N ARG A 611 -20.73 -30.08 11.04
CA ARG A 611 -21.79 -29.88 10.04
C ARG A 611 -22.65 -28.66 10.38
N VAL A 612 -22.79 -27.73 9.45
CA VAL A 612 -23.74 -26.62 9.53
C VAL A 612 -25.12 -27.12 9.12
N SER A 613 -26.17 -26.44 9.60
CA SER A 613 -27.54 -26.76 9.19
C SER A 613 -27.69 -26.67 7.67
N VAL A 614 -28.55 -27.52 7.09
CA VAL A 614 -28.90 -27.46 5.66
C VAL A 614 -29.50 -26.10 5.27
N ASN A 615 -30.07 -25.38 6.24
CA ASN A 615 -30.64 -24.04 6.05
C ASN A 615 -29.64 -22.91 6.37
N PHE A 616 -28.36 -23.22 6.56
CA PHE A 616 -27.35 -22.20 6.85
C PHE A 616 -27.06 -21.34 5.61
N HIS A 617 -27.04 -20.03 5.81
CA HIS A 617 -26.66 -19.05 4.81
C HIS A 617 -25.55 -18.18 5.40
N GLY A 618 -24.40 -18.11 4.71
CA GLY A 618 -23.25 -17.34 5.15
C GLY A 618 -21.94 -18.07 4.87
N PHE A 619 -20.85 -17.53 5.41
CA PHE A 619 -19.52 -18.12 5.32
C PHE A 619 -19.27 -19.04 6.51
N VAL A 620 -18.67 -20.21 6.25
CA VAL A 620 -18.31 -21.18 7.28
C VAL A 620 -16.82 -21.04 7.57
N GLU A 621 -16.47 -20.88 8.85
CA GLU A 621 -15.08 -20.91 9.29
C GLU A 621 -14.45 -22.27 8.98
N SER A 622 -13.25 -22.22 8.40
CA SER A 622 -12.36 -23.36 8.24
C SER A 622 -10.91 -22.91 8.41
N ASP A 623 -10.05 -23.81 8.90
CA ASP A 623 -8.63 -23.54 9.18
C ASP A 623 -8.41 -22.29 10.09
N GLY A 624 -9.36 -22.02 10.98
CA GLY A 624 -9.29 -20.92 11.95
C GLY A 624 -9.57 -19.52 11.40
N TYR A 625 -10.09 -19.39 10.17
CA TYR A 625 -10.47 -18.09 9.60
C TYR A 625 -11.72 -18.16 8.70
N ILE A 626 -12.20 -16.98 8.32
CA ILE A 626 -13.22 -16.76 7.29
C ILE A 626 -12.66 -15.72 6.33
N ALA A 627 -12.58 -16.05 5.03
CA ALA A 627 -12.17 -15.12 3.98
C ALA A 627 -13.38 -14.78 3.08
N ILE A 628 -13.69 -13.48 2.95
CA ILE A 628 -14.89 -12.98 2.26
C ILE A 628 -14.46 -11.94 1.24
N ASP A 629 -14.77 -12.19 -0.03
CA ASP A 629 -14.61 -11.17 -1.07
C ASP A 629 -15.67 -10.08 -0.86
N ILE A 630 -15.27 -8.80 -0.89
CA ILE A 630 -16.18 -7.67 -0.64
C ILE A 630 -17.37 -7.64 -1.64
N GLU A 631 -17.20 -8.20 -2.85
CA GLU A 631 -18.26 -8.31 -3.85
C GLU A 631 -19.34 -9.35 -3.51
N SER A 632 -19.05 -10.27 -2.58
CA SER A 632 -19.92 -11.41 -2.27
C SER A 632 -21.04 -11.09 -1.27
N GLU A 633 -21.05 -9.91 -0.64
CA GLU A 633 -22.12 -9.47 0.26
C GLU A 633 -22.73 -8.11 -0.13
N LYS A 634 -24.05 -8.01 0.11
CA LYS A 634 -24.82 -6.76 0.05
C LYS A 634 -24.49 -5.84 1.25
N LEU A 635 -23.22 -5.61 1.57
CA LEU A 635 -22.76 -4.63 2.57
C LEU A 635 -23.48 -3.26 2.52
N PRO A 636 -23.95 -2.73 1.36
CA PRO A 636 -24.61 -1.42 1.32
C PRO A 636 -25.83 -1.28 2.24
N HIS A 637 -26.54 -2.36 2.59
CA HIS A 637 -27.76 -2.22 3.42
C HIS A 637 -27.46 -2.02 4.91
N ILE A 638 -26.32 -2.48 5.43
CA ILE A 638 -25.95 -2.26 6.84
C ILE A 638 -25.74 -0.76 7.08
N PHE A 639 -25.11 -0.06 6.13
CA PHE A 639 -24.93 1.39 6.17
C PHE A 639 -26.24 2.19 6.06
N GLN A 640 -27.33 1.57 5.59
CA GLN A 640 -28.66 2.19 5.61
C GLN A 640 -29.32 2.13 7.00
N ASN A 641 -28.80 1.31 7.92
CA ASN A 641 -29.27 1.24 9.30
C ASN A 641 -28.70 2.40 10.12
N GLY A 642 -29.40 3.54 10.14
CA GLY A 642 -28.96 4.73 10.88
C GLY A 642 -28.71 4.49 12.36
N ALA A 643 -29.44 3.57 13.01
CA ALA A 643 -29.20 3.25 14.42
C ALA A 643 -27.83 2.57 14.64
N TRP A 644 -27.50 1.61 13.78
CA TRP A 644 -26.21 0.93 13.79
C TRP A 644 -25.08 1.90 13.44
N LEU A 645 -25.27 2.74 12.43
CA LEU A 645 -24.27 3.74 12.03
C LEU A 645 -23.97 4.70 13.19
N ASN A 646 -25.00 5.23 13.85
CA ASN A 646 -24.83 6.13 14.99
C ASN A 646 -24.16 5.44 16.19
N ALA A 647 -24.49 4.18 16.48
CA ALA A 647 -23.84 3.42 17.55
C ALA A 647 -22.35 3.17 17.25
N THR A 648 -22.03 2.78 16.01
CA THR A 648 -20.67 2.56 15.53
C THR A 648 -19.84 3.84 15.56
N THR A 649 -20.40 4.95 15.05
CA THR A 649 -19.72 6.25 15.07
C THR A 649 -19.52 6.75 16.50
N LEU A 650 -20.51 6.61 17.38
CA LEU A 650 -20.38 6.97 18.79
C LEU A 650 -19.26 6.18 19.48
N SER A 651 -19.19 4.87 19.22
CA SER A 651 -18.11 4.01 19.71
C SER A 651 -16.73 4.45 19.20
N GLY A 652 -16.62 4.82 17.92
CA GLY A 652 -15.41 5.39 17.33
C GLY A 652 -14.98 6.72 17.97
N ILE A 653 -15.93 7.63 18.18
CA ILE A 653 -15.66 8.93 18.78
C ILE A 653 -15.21 8.79 20.23
N GLY A 654 -15.82 7.88 20.99
CA GLY A 654 -15.50 7.75 22.40
C GLY A 654 -14.05 7.35 22.65
N ILE A 655 -13.56 6.35 21.90
CA ILE A 655 -12.15 5.96 21.97
C ILE A 655 -11.22 7.05 21.39
N SER A 656 -11.66 7.81 20.39
CA SER A 656 -10.89 8.96 19.88
C SER A 656 -10.68 10.03 20.94
N MET A 657 -11.63 10.24 21.85
CA MET A 657 -11.46 11.21 22.94
C MET A 657 -10.42 10.74 23.96
N TYR A 658 -10.34 9.43 24.24
CA TYR A 658 -9.26 8.84 25.05
C TYR A 658 -7.88 9.10 24.45
N TYR A 659 -7.72 8.96 23.13
CA TYR A 659 -6.41 9.14 22.48
C TYR A 659 -5.84 10.55 22.61
N ALA A 660 -6.68 11.60 22.63
CA ALA A 660 -6.22 12.97 22.88
C ALA A 660 -5.40 13.06 24.18
N PHE A 661 -5.89 12.41 25.23
CA PHE A 661 -5.23 12.37 26.53
C PHE A 661 -4.15 11.30 26.61
N ALA A 662 -4.27 10.18 25.90
CA ALA A 662 -3.20 9.18 25.83
C ALA A 662 -1.90 9.73 25.24
N ILE A 663 -2.02 10.68 24.30
CA ILE A 663 -0.90 11.40 23.70
C ILE A 663 -0.40 12.48 24.67
N VAL A 664 -1.28 13.38 25.12
CA VAL A 664 -0.87 14.60 25.82
C VAL A 664 -0.58 14.38 27.31
N TRP A 665 -1.33 13.54 28.01
CA TRP A 665 -1.23 13.38 29.46
C TRP A 665 0.14 12.89 29.94
N PRO A 666 0.76 11.87 29.33
CA PRO A 666 2.10 11.43 29.74
C PRO A 666 3.16 12.52 29.65
N ASP A 667 3.09 13.35 28.61
CA ASP A 667 4.00 14.47 28.38
C ASP A 667 3.70 15.61 29.35
N MET A 668 2.43 15.95 29.54
CA MET A 668 1.97 16.94 30.51
C MET A 668 2.43 16.61 31.93
N VAL A 669 2.32 15.35 32.36
CA VAL A 669 2.83 14.89 33.66
C VAL A 669 4.35 15.06 33.73
N GLY A 670 5.07 14.66 32.68
CA GLY A 670 6.52 14.77 32.60
C GLY A 670 7.02 16.21 32.73
N VAL A 671 6.46 17.10 31.90
CA VAL A 671 6.92 18.48 31.73
C VAL A 671 6.38 19.42 32.81
N LEU A 672 5.08 19.36 33.13
CA LEU A 672 4.47 20.33 34.04
C LEU A 672 4.61 19.94 35.52
N TYR A 673 4.49 18.64 35.83
CA TYR A 673 4.24 18.18 37.20
C TYR A 673 5.39 17.43 37.87
N THR A 674 6.42 17.05 37.10
CA THR A 674 7.51 16.18 37.61
C THR A 674 8.92 16.56 37.14
N ASP A 675 9.07 17.68 36.42
CA ASP A 675 10.36 18.21 35.95
C ASP A 675 11.25 17.18 35.22
N GLY A 676 10.62 16.25 34.48
CA GLY A 676 11.33 15.19 33.75
C GLY A 676 11.91 14.06 34.61
N ILE A 677 11.76 14.10 35.94
CA ILE A 677 12.30 13.07 36.84
C ILE A 677 11.31 11.91 36.93
N VAL A 678 11.70 10.75 36.40
CA VAL A 678 10.92 9.51 36.52
C VAL A 678 10.99 9.01 37.96
N THR A 679 9.89 9.17 38.69
CA THR A 679 9.71 8.65 40.05
C THR A 679 8.46 7.77 40.06
N MET A 680 8.31 6.91 41.07
CA MET A 680 7.13 6.05 41.16
C MET A 680 5.81 6.86 41.17
N SER A 681 5.82 8.06 41.77
CA SER A 681 4.66 8.96 41.77
C SER A 681 4.34 9.54 40.40
N SER A 682 5.35 9.81 39.55
CA SER A 682 5.12 10.26 38.17
C SER A 682 4.51 9.16 37.31
N SER A 683 4.95 7.91 37.49
CA SER A 683 4.35 6.74 36.84
C SER A 683 2.90 6.52 37.25
N TRP A 684 2.56 6.64 38.54
CA TRP A 684 1.17 6.52 39.02
C TRP A 684 0.24 7.60 38.47
N LEU A 685 0.75 8.83 38.26
CA LEU A 685 -0.04 9.90 37.65
C LEU A 685 -0.39 9.60 36.18
N LYS A 686 0.55 9.00 35.44
CA LYS A 686 0.32 8.63 34.03
C LYS A 686 -0.73 7.53 33.88
N THR A 687 -0.85 6.62 34.85
CA THR A 687 -1.79 5.49 34.78
C THR A 687 -3.25 5.85 35.11
N ILE A 688 -3.51 7.06 35.64
CA ILE A 688 -4.88 7.56 35.92
C ILE A 688 -5.78 7.43 34.69
N LEU A 689 -5.23 7.67 33.50
CA LEU A 689 -5.96 7.59 32.24
C LEU A 689 -6.53 6.19 31.98
N GLY A 690 -5.66 5.18 31.98
CA GLY A 690 -6.08 3.80 31.72
C GLY A 690 -6.95 3.23 32.83
N LEU A 691 -6.62 3.55 34.10
CA LEU A 691 -7.42 3.10 35.24
C LEU A 691 -8.84 3.69 35.21
N GLY A 692 -8.98 4.98 34.94
CA GLY A 692 -10.28 5.63 34.87
C GLY A 692 -11.14 5.09 33.74
N MET A 693 -10.56 4.85 32.56
CA MET A 693 -11.25 4.24 31.42
C MET A 693 -11.78 2.85 31.77
N ILE A 694 -10.94 1.96 32.29
CA ILE A 694 -11.33 0.59 32.66
C ILE A 694 -12.41 0.60 33.75
N LEU A 695 -12.27 1.47 34.77
CA LEU A 695 -13.30 1.59 35.81
C LEU A 695 -14.64 2.10 35.24
N GLY A 696 -14.58 3.00 34.26
CA GLY A 696 -15.73 3.48 33.49
C GLY A 696 -16.42 2.35 32.71
N GLU A 697 -15.65 1.56 31.98
CA GLU A 697 -16.15 0.41 31.21
C GLU A 697 -16.81 -0.64 32.11
N ILE A 698 -16.16 -0.96 33.24
CA ILE A 698 -16.73 -1.86 34.26
C ILE A 698 -18.04 -1.28 34.80
N ALA A 699 -18.08 0.01 35.15
CA ALA A 699 -19.29 0.65 35.65
C ALA A 699 -20.42 0.66 34.60
N GLY A 700 -20.12 1.01 33.35
CA GLY A 700 -21.07 1.00 32.24
C GLY A 700 -21.64 -0.40 31.98
N GLY A 701 -20.79 -1.43 32.00
CA GLY A 701 -21.22 -2.82 31.81
C GLY A 701 -22.09 -3.36 32.94
N PHE A 702 -21.71 -3.14 34.20
CA PHE A 702 -22.42 -3.70 35.36
C PHE A 702 -23.65 -2.89 35.78
N ILE A 703 -23.57 -1.56 35.72
CA ILE A 703 -24.60 -0.65 36.23
C ILE A 703 -25.56 -0.22 35.10
N GLY A 704 -25.12 -0.27 33.84
CA GLY A 704 -25.91 0.17 32.69
C GLY A 704 -27.27 -0.52 32.57
N ARG A 705 -27.32 -1.85 32.71
CA ARG A 705 -28.57 -2.62 32.64
C ARG A 705 -29.50 -2.39 33.86
N PRO A 706 -29.04 -2.46 35.12
CA PRO A 706 -29.89 -2.18 36.29
C PRO A 706 -30.47 -0.77 36.32
N LEU A 707 -29.74 0.24 35.84
CA LEU A 707 -30.24 1.62 35.77
C LEU A 707 -31.30 1.83 34.68
N GLY A 708 -31.25 1.05 33.59
CA GLY A 708 -32.09 1.25 32.41
C GLY A 708 -31.83 2.60 31.73
N HIS A 709 -32.62 2.97 30.72
CA HIS A 709 -32.46 4.20 29.96
C HIS A 709 -31.08 4.34 29.31
N VAL A 710 -30.58 3.27 28.67
CA VAL A 710 -29.21 3.20 28.14
C VAL A 710 -28.89 4.36 27.19
N LYS A 711 -29.84 4.76 26.35
CA LYS A 711 -29.71 5.94 25.48
C LYS A 711 -29.38 7.21 26.27
N TRP A 712 -30.12 7.47 27.34
CA TRP A 712 -29.92 8.66 28.17
C TRP A 712 -28.61 8.59 28.95
N GLN A 713 -28.19 7.40 29.37
CA GLN A 713 -26.87 7.20 29.95
C GLN A 713 -25.79 7.63 28.94
N CYS A 714 -25.80 7.11 27.70
CA CYS A 714 -24.83 7.51 26.67
C CYS A 714 -24.78 9.02 26.47
N ILE A 715 -25.93 9.71 26.43
CA ILE A 715 -25.99 11.17 26.27
C ILE A 715 -25.35 11.87 27.47
N VAL A 716 -25.73 11.50 28.69
CA VAL A 716 -25.27 12.16 29.91
C VAL A 716 -23.78 11.91 30.13
N THR A 717 -23.31 10.67 29.95
CA THR A 717 -21.92 10.32 30.16
C THR A 717 -21.00 10.98 29.12
N PHE A 718 -21.40 11.07 27.84
CA PHE A 718 -20.65 11.84 26.82
C PHE A 718 -20.55 13.33 27.15
N ILE A 719 -21.67 13.93 27.58
CA ILE A 719 -21.69 15.36 27.92
C ILE A 719 -20.77 15.62 29.12
N ILE A 720 -20.88 14.82 30.18
CA ILE A 720 -20.04 14.99 31.36
C ILE A 720 -18.57 14.74 31.02
N GLY A 721 -18.26 13.65 30.32
CA GLY A 721 -16.90 13.31 29.88
C GLY A 721 -16.27 14.43 29.07
N GLY A 722 -16.97 14.91 28.05
CA GLY A 722 -16.53 16.01 27.20
C GLY A 722 -16.37 17.35 27.93
N ILE A 723 -17.24 17.69 28.89
CA ILE A 723 -17.08 18.88 29.72
C ILE A 723 -15.79 18.81 30.53
N PHE A 724 -15.52 17.69 31.21
CA PHE A 724 -14.33 17.55 32.04
C PHE A 724 -13.03 17.51 31.20
N PHE A 725 -13.08 16.91 30.01
CA PHE A 725 -11.98 17.00 29.06
C PHE A 725 -11.73 18.44 28.59
N ALA A 726 -12.77 19.17 28.20
CA ALA A 726 -12.65 20.58 27.84
C ALA A 726 -12.14 21.44 29.01
N CYS A 727 -12.58 21.18 30.24
CA CYS A 727 -12.10 21.87 31.44
C CYS A 727 -10.62 21.62 31.72
N THR A 728 -10.06 20.49 31.27
CA THR A 728 -8.61 20.21 31.39
C THR A 728 -7.77 21.22 30.60
N ALA A 729 -8.33 21.85 29.56
CA ALA A 729 -7.69 22.94 28.83
C ALA A 729 -7.37 24.16 29.71
N THR A 730 -8.01 24.29 30.88
CA THR A 730 -7.77 25.39 31.83
C THR A 730 -6.65 25.10 32.82
N CYS A 731 -6.04 23.91 32.80
CA CYS A 731 -5.05 23.51 33.79
C CYS A 731 -3.63 23.86 33.35
N GLY A 732 -2.92 24.63 34.17
CA GLY A 732 -1.50 24.95 34.00
C GLY A 732 -0.56 24.07 34.82
N SER A 733 0.66 24.56 34.99
CA SER A 733 1.72 23.95 35.80
C SER A 733 1.40 23.88 37.29
N ASP A 734 0.64 24.85 37.82
CA ASP A 734 0.25 24.91 39.24
C ASP A 734 -1.02 24.11 39.57
N ASP A 735 -1.75 23.62 38.56
CA ASP A 735 -3.09 23.04 38.72
C ASP A 735 -3.11 21.50 38.75
N LYS A 736 -2.01 20.87 39.17
CA LYS A 736 -1.82 19.40 39.14
C LYS A 736 -3.02 18.61 39.67
N THR A 737 -3.52 18.95 40.85
CA THR A 737 -4.66 18.25 41.48
C THR A 737 -5.94 18.42 40.66
N ARG A 738 -6.19 19.63 40.15
CA ARG A 738 -7.38 19.92 39.32
C ARG A 738 -7.33 19.14 38.02
N ALA A 739 -6.17 19.11 37.36
CA ALA A 739 -5.97 18.35 36.12
C ALA A 739 -6.20 16.85 36.33
N CYS A 740 -5.67 16.27 37.41
CA CYS A 740 -5.88 14.86 37.72
C CYS A 740 -7.35 14.51 37.94
N VAL A 741 -8.09 15.37 38.66
CA VAL A 741 -9.52 15.18 38.91
C VAL A 741 -10.31 15.28 37.61
N PHE A 742 -10.05 16.29 36.78
CA PHE A 742 -10.75 16.46 35.51
C PHE A 742 -10.49 15.31 34.55
N VAL A 743 -9.23 14.88 34.39
CA VAL A 743 -8.89 13.73 33.54
C VAL A 743 -9.55 12.47 34.07
N ALA A 744 -9.44 12.17 35.38
CA ALA A 744 -10.02 10.96 35.97
C ALA A 744 -11.55 10.87 35.79
N ILE A 745 -12.27 11.97 36.01
CA ILE A 745 -13.72 12.02 35.81
C ILE A 745 -14.05 11.91 34.31
N GLY A 746 -13.32 12.62 33.46
CA GLY A 746 -13.49 12.59 32.01
C GLY A 746 -13.38 11.17 31.44
N VAL A 747 -12.27 10.48 31.72
CA VAL A 747 -12.06 9.11 31.21
C VAL A 747 -13.02 8.08 31.82
N PHE A 748 -13.46 8.29 33.06
CA PHE A 748 -14.44 7.39 33.68
C PHE A 748 -15.78 7.43 32.96
N PHE A 749 -16.31 8.63 32.70
CA PHE A 749 -17.57 8.76 31.97
C PHE A 749 -17.45 8.38 30.50
N GLU A 750 -16.27 8.59 29.91
CA GLU A 750 -15.98 8.13 28.55
C GLU A 750 -15.97 6.59 28.47
N GLY A 751 -15.28 5.90 29.38
CA GLY A 751 -15.29 4.44 29.46
C GLY A 751 -16.70 3.86 29.66
N TRP A 752 -17.53 4.55 30.46
CA TRP A 752 -18.95 4.17 30.59
C TRP A 752 -19.69 4.30 29.27
N ALA A 753 -19.55 5.44 28.59
CA ALA A 753 -20.20 5.70 27.31
C ALA A 753 -19.78 4.68 26.24
N GLU A 754 -18.49 4.39 26.20
CA GLU A 754 -17.85 3.44 25.29
C GLU A 754 -18.47 2.05 25.45
N ALA A 755 -18.51 1.52 26.68
CA ALA A 755 -19.01 0.17 26.94
C ALA A 755 -20.48 0.00 26.51
N LEU A 756 -21.30 1.04 26.76
CA LEU A 756 -22.69 1.05 26.30
C LEU A 756 -22.78 1.13 24.77
N SER A 757 -22.01 2.01 24.13
CA SER A 757 -22.04 2.20 22.68
C SER A 757 -21.64 0.94 21.89
N VAL A 758 -20.60 0.23 22.34
CA VAL A 758 -20.16 -1.05 21.74
C VAL A 758 -21.26 -2.10 21.85
N THR A 759 -21.92 -2.18 23.01
CA THR A 759 -23.06 -3.08 23.21
C THR A 759 -24.20 -2.73 22.26
N MET A 760 -24.45 -1.45 22.02
CA MET A 760 -25.49 -0.99 21.10
C MET A 760 -25.23 -1.33 19.63
N VAL A 761 -23.97 -1.45 19.21
CA VAL A 761 -23.62 -1.84 17.83
C VAL A 761 -24.29 -3.18 17.49
N THR A 762 -24.15 -4.19 18.34
CA THR A 762 -24.73 -5.51 18.08
C THR A 762 -26.26 -5.53 18.23
N LEU A 763 -26.80 -4.82 19.22
CA LEU A 763 -28.25 -4.79 19.51
C LEU A 763 -29.07 -4.01 18.47
N THR A 764 -28.45 -3.14 17.68
CA THR A 764 -29.13 -2.37 16.63
C THR A 764 -29.15 -3.08 15.28
N VAL A 765 -28.48 -4.22 15.16
CA VAL A 765 -28.52 -5.06 13.95
C VAL A 765 -29.88 -5.77 13.90
N LYS A 766 -30.59 -5.64 12.77
CA LYS A 766 -31.95 -6.18 12.61
C LYS A 766 -31.98 -7.69 12.36
N LYS A 767 -30.89 -8.25 11.85
CA LYS A 767 -30.80 -9.63 11.43
C LYS A 767 -29.68 -10.35 12.16
N GLN A 768 -30.00 -11.52 12.70
CA GLN A 768 -29.11 -12.25 13.62
C GLN A 768 -27.88 -12.86 12.91
N ASP A 769 -28.03 -13.25 11.65
CA ASP A 769 -26.96 -13.80 10.78
C ASP A 769 -25.90 -12.75 10.41
N GLU A 770 -26.23 -11.46 10.47
CA GLU A 770 -25.33 -10.36 10.13
C GLU A 770 -24.55 -9.80 11.32
N LEU A 771 -24.70 -10.35 12.53
CA LEU A 771 -24.06 -9.83 13.74
C LEU A 771 -22.53 -9.83 13.65
N GLY A 772 -21.94 -10.89 13.08
CA GLY A 772 -20.49 -11.00 12.91
C GLY A 772 -19.95 -9.93 11.96
N THR A 773 -20.53 -9.84 10.75
CA THR A 773 -20.16 -8.83 9.74
C THR A 773 -20.37 -7.42 10.27
N ALA A 774 -21.53 -7.12 10.86
CA ALA A 774 -21.84 -5.81 11.41
C ALA A 774 -20.88 -5.41 12.56
N SER A 775 -20.48 -6.35 13.41
CA SER A 775 -19.49 -6.09 14.46
C SER A 775 -18.09 -5.87 13.90
N GLY A 776 -17.67 -6.68 12.93
CA GLY A 776 -16.37 -6.56 12.27
C GLY A 776 -16.23 -5.22 11.54
N VAL A 777 -17.21 -4.85 10.73
CA VAL A 777 -17.25 -3.56 10.03
C VAL A 777 -17.28 -2.39 11.01
N ALA A 778 -18.06 -2.50 12.08
CA ALA A 778 -18.09 -1.46 13.12
C ALA A 778 -16.72 -1.29 13.80
N GLY A 779 -16.03 -2.40 14.08
CA GLY A 779 -14.65 -2.40 14.57
C GLY A 779 -13.69 -1.68 13.62
N SER A 780 -13.77 -1.96 12.32
CA SER A 780 -12.94 -1.27 11.32
C SER A 780 -13.22 0.23 11.25
N ILE A 781 -14.49 0.65 11.29
CA ILE A 781 -14.88 2.07 11.31
C ILE A 781 -14.38 2.76 12.59
N ARG A 782 -14.50 2.09 13.73
CA ARG A 782 -13.97 2.59 15.01
C ARG A 782 -12.46 2.85 14.92
N PHE A 783 -11.69 1.89 14.39
CA PHE A 783 -10.25 2.07 14.21
C PHE A 783 -9.92 3.19 13.22
N LEU A 784 -10.68 3.32 12.12
CA LEU A 784 -10.52 4.41 11.16
C LEU A 784 -10.72 5.79 11.82
N ILE A 785 -11.80 5.97 12.57
CA ILE A 785 -12.10 7.23 13.29
C ILE A 785 -10.99 7.53 14.31
N SER A 786 -10.49 6.50 15.02
CA SER A 786 -9.41 6.61 16.00
C SER A 786 -8.09 7.08 15.37
N THR A 787 -7.72 6.48 14.23
CA THR A 787 -6.50 6.83 13.51
C THR A 787 -6.53 8.26 13.00
N ILE A 788 -7.66 8.71 12.44
CA ILE A 788 -7.85 10.09 12.00
C ILE A 788 -7.71 11.06 13.18
N ALA A 789 -8.39 10.78 14.30
CA ALA A 789 -8.31 11.63 15.48
C ALA A 789 -6.89 11.72 16.05
N ASN A 790 -6.17 10.59 16.14
CA ASN A 790 -4.79 10.54 16.61
C ASN A 790 -3.86 11.43 15.75
N ILE A 791 -4.00 11.36 14.42
CA ILE A 791 -3.24 12.22 13.50
C ILE A 791 -3.57 13.70 13.77
N ILE A 792 -4.86 14.05 13.90
CA ILE A 792 -5.29 15.43 14.18
C ILE A 792 -4.64 15.95 15.48
N TYR A 793 -4.70 15.19 16.57
CA TYR A 793 -4.13 15.63 17.85
C TYR A 793 -2.62 15.79 17.78
N THR A 794 -1.92 14.85 17.14
CA THR A 794 -0.46 14.88 17.02
C THR A 794 0.02 16.06 16.17
N VAL A 795 -0.64 16.31 15.04
CA VAL A 795 -0.33 17.46 14.17
C VAL A 795 -0.59 18.78 14.89
N ILE A 796 -1.73 18.91 15.58
CA ILE A 796 -2.03 20.12 16.37
C ILE A 796 -0.99 20.33 17.47
N LEU A 797 -0.62 19.26 18.19
CA LEU A 797 0.35 19.32 19.27
C LEU A 797 1.70 19.81 18.77
N ASN A 798 2.24 19.16 17.73
CA ASN A 798 3.57 19.49 17.19
C ASN A 798 3.61 20.93 16.67
N ASN A 799 2.64 21.34 15.83
CA ASN A 799 2.56 22.69 15.31
C ASN A 799 2.47 23.75 16.42
N LYS A 800 1.78 23.45 17.52
CA LYS A 800 1.67 24.36 18.66
C LYS A 800 2.93 24.38 19.52
N LEU A 801 3.59 23.25 19.72
CA LEU A 801 4.87 23.21 20.43
C LEU A 801 5.92 24.03 19.69
N ASP A 802 6.04 23.85 18.37
CA ASP A 802 7.00 24.58 17.54
C ASP A 802 6.77 26.09 17.57
N SER A 803 5.51 26.53 17.51
CA SER A 803 5.15 27.95 17.51
C SER A 803 5.16 28.61 18.90
N THR A 804 5.10 27.86 19.99
CA THR A 804 5.00 28.43 21.35
C THR A 804 6.28 28.31 22.16
N VAL A 805 6.99 27.18 22.09
CA VAL A 805 8.14 26.90 22.97
C VAL A 805 9.32 27.81 22.63
N GLY A 806 9.76 27.83 21.38
CA GLY A 806 10.91 28.62 20.95
C GLY A 806 10.78 30.11 21.31
N PRO A 807 9.76 30.82 20.77
CA PRO A 807 9.62 32.26 20.97
C PRO A 807 9.44 32.66 22.45
N ARG A 808 8.65 31.90 23.23
CA ARG A 808 8.39 32.24 24.64
C ARG A 808 9.58 31.98 25.54
N VAL A 809 10.30 30.88 25.32
CA VAL A 809 11.51 30.57 26.08
C VAL A 809 12.60 31.59 25.75
N THR A 810 12.87 31.85 24.46
CA THR A 810 13.87 32.83 24.02
C THR A 810 13.64 34.18 24.69
N SER A 811 12.42 34.72 24.59
CA SER A 811 12.08 36.01 25.19
C SER A 811 12.30 36.02 26.72
N ALA A 812 11.97 34.93 27.42
CA ALA A 812 12.12 34.85 28.87
C ALA A 812 13.59 34.74 29.32
N VAL A 813 14.41 33.93 28.64
CA VAL A 813 15.82 33.73 29.03
C VAL A 813 16.70 34.91 28.64
N GLU A 814 16.42 35.57 27.51
CA GLU A 814 17.09 36.81 27.11
C GLU A 814 16.76 37.96 28.08
N SER A 815 15.49 38.09 28.47
CA SER A 815 15.06 39.07 29.48
C SER A 815 15.70 38.79 30.85
N ALA A 816 16.04 37.53 31.14
CA ALA A 816 16.76 37.13 32.34
C ALA A 816 18.30 37.25 32.21
N GLY A 817 18.82 37.67 31.05
CA GLY A 817 20.23 37.97 30.82
C GLY A 817 21.06 36.83 30.20
N LEU A 818 20.43 35.80 29.62
CA LEU A 818 21.16 34.76 28.88
C LEU A 818 21.68 35.33 27.54
N PRO A 819 22.96 35.13 27.18
CA PRO A 819 23.47 35.54 25.88
C PRO A 819 22.76 34.82 24.72
N GLU A 820 22.48 35.53 23.63
CA GLU A 820 21.82 35.02 22.42
C GLU A 820 22.49 33.75 21.88
N SER A 821 23.83 33.68 21.95
CA SER A 821 24.63 32.52 21.52
C SER A 821 24.36 31.23 22.32
N SER A 822 23.83 31.32 23.54
CA SER A 822 23.52 30.19 24.42
C SER A 822 22.03 29.77 24.37
N VAL A 823 21.15 30.57 23.75
CA VAL A 823 19.69 30.34 23.75
C VAL A 823 19.33 29.01 23.06
N ALA A 824 19.93 28.73 21.90
CA ALA A 824 19.67 27.48 21.17
C ALA A 824 20.08 26.24 21.97
N GLN A 825 21.22 26.31 22.68
CA GLN A 825 21.67 25.23 23.56
C GLN A 825 20.76 25.06 24.78
N PHE A 826 20.25 26.17 25.33
CA PHE A 826 19.29 26.15 26.43
C PHE A 826 17.99 25.47 26.03
N ILE A 827 17.42 25.83 24.88
CA ILE A 827 16.18 25.21 24.36
C ILE A 827 16.37 23.71 24.14
N ALA A 828 17.49 23.28 23.55
CA ALA A 828 17.80 21.87 23.34
C ALA A 828 18.04 21.07 24.64
N ALA A 829 18.35 21.76 25.75
CA ALA A 829 18.57 21.15 27.06
C ALA A 829 17.29 21.03 27.91
N LEU A 830 16.21 21.80 27.60
CA LEU A 830 14.95 21.80 28.36
C LEU A 830 14.32 20.41 28.55
N PRO A 831 14.19 19.55 27.50
CA PRO A 831 13.60 18.22 27.67
C PRO A 831 14.47 17.26 28.50
N LYS A 832 15.76 17.60 28.69
CA LYS A 832 16.75 16.76 29.39
C LYS A 832 16.83 17.08 30.90
N GLY A 833 16.06 18.06 31.36
CA GLY A 833 15.93 18.44 32.77
C GLY A 833 17.06 19.33 33.30
N THR A 834 16.92 19.71 34.57
CA THR A 834 17.74 20.73 35.25
C THR A 834 19.24 20.49 35.17
N SER A 835 19.68 19.22 35.21
CA SER A 835 21.12 18.88 35.12
C SER A 835 21.74 19.26 33.77
N ALA A 836 21.01 19.10 32.67
CA ALA A 836 21.46 19.49 31.35
C ALA A 836 21.42 21.02 31.16
N LEU A 837 20.42 21.69 31.74
CA LEU A 837 20.29 23.15 31.69
C LEU A 837 21.44 23.85 32.43
N LYS A 838 21.88 23.31 33.56
CA LYS A 838 23.05 23.83 34.31
C LYS A 838 24.38 23.69 33.57
N ALA A 839 24.45 22.83 32.55
CA ALA A 839 25.65 22.67 31.73
C ALA A 839 25.76 23.72 30.61
N VAL A 840 24.70 24.52 30.37
CA VAL A 840 24.71 25.54 29.32
C VAL A 840 25.49 26.77 29.79
N PRO A 841 26.47 27.27 29.00
CA PRO A 841 27.27 28.43 29.38
C PRO A 841 26.43 29.69 29.60
N GLY A 842 26.64 30.37 30.73
CA GLY A 842 25.97 31.64 31.06
C GLY A 842 24.64 31.49 31.81
N VAL A 843 24.20 30.27 32.13
CA VAL A 843 22.98 30.03 32.91
C VAL A 843 23.21 30.34 34.40
N THR A 844 22.33 31.17 34.95
CA THR A 844 22.19 31.41 36.40
C THR A 844 20.91 30.74 36.91
N ASP A 845 20.76 30.58 38.23
CA ASP A 845 19.51 30.04 38.80
C ASP A 845 18.28 30.88 38.41
N ALA A 846 18.42 32.21 38.27
CA ALA A 846 17.35 33.09 37.81
C ALA A 846 16.95 32.84 36.34
N ILE A 847 17.93 32.59 35.45
CA ILE A 847 17.68 32.22 34.04
C ILE A 847 17.03 30.83 33.97
N LEU A 848 17.48 29.91 34.81
CA LEU A 848 16.91 28.56 34.87
C LEU A 848 15.45 28.58 35.30
N ASP A 849 15.12 29.36 36.34
CA ASP A 849 13.74 29.51 36.82
C ASP A 849 12.85 30.20 35.77
N ALA A 850 13.34 31.28 35.16
CA ALA A 850 12.61 32.00 34.11
C ALA A 850 12.36 31.13 32.86
N GLY A 851 13.40 30.42 32.39
CA GLY A 851 13.33 29.55 31.23
C GLY A 851 12.48 28.29 31.46
N SER A 852 12.60 27.67 32.63
CA SER A 852 11.80 26.49 32.99
C SER A 852 10.32 26.86 33.16
N LYS A 853 10.02 28.02 33.76
CA LYS A 853 8.65 28.52 33.84
C LYS A 853 8.06 28.82 32.46
N ALA A 854 8.81 29.53 31.61
CA ALA A 854 8.37 29.83 30.25
C ALA A 854 8.15 28.56 29.42
N TYR A 855 9.00 27.54 29.60
CA TYR A 855 8.84 26.23 28.96
C TYR A 855 7.57 25.51 29.40
N LYS A 856 7.29 25.49 30.72
CA LYS A 856 6.04 24.92 31.26
C LYS A 856 4.81 25.66 30.74
N ASP A 857 4.83 27.00 30.74
CA ASP A 857 3.69 27.81 30.29
C ASP A 857 3.45 27.69 28.78
N ALA A 858 4.51 27.55 27.99
CA ALA A 858 4.41 27.28 26.55
C ALA A 858 3.80 25.89 26.27
N ASN A 859 4.30 24.84 26.94
CA ASN A 859 3.76 23.49 26.80
C ASN A 859 2.30 23.41 27.26
N ALA A 860 1.96 24.01 28.41
CA ALA A 860 0.58 24.08 28.90
C ALA A 860 -0.36 24.75 27.88
N SER A 861 0.12 25.82 27.22
CA SER A 861 -0.64 26.48 26.15
C SER A 861 -0.83 25.59 24.93
N ALA A 862 0.17 24.78 24.55
CA ALA A 862 0.05 23.85 23.43
C ALA A 862 -0.93 22.71 23.75
N TYR A 863 -0.80 22.10 24.93
CA TYR A 863 -1.69 21.04 25.41
C TYR A 863 -3.16 21.49 25.49
N SER A 864 -3.39 22.72 25.96
CA SER A 864 -4.73 23.32 26.05
C SER A 864 -5.47 23.32 24.71
N ILE A 865 -4.78 23.60 23.60
CA ILE A 865 -5.40 23.60 22.26
C ILE A 865 -5.84 22.19 21.85
N VAL A 866 -5.04 21.16 22.16
CA VAL A 866 -5.40 19.76 21.90
C VAL A 866 -6.62 19.35 22.73
N PHE A 867 -6.72 19.80 23.98
CA PHE A 867 -7.91 19.52 24.79
C PHE A 867 -9.16 20.26 24.28
N LEU A 868 -9.03 21.49 23.77
CA LEU A 868 -10.16 22.22 23.19
C LEU A 868 -10.72 21.55 21.92
N THR A 869 -9.88 20.87 21.14
CA THR A 869 -10.36 20.18 19.93
C THR A 869 -11.26 18.99 20.25
N THR A 870 -11.18 18.43 21.46
CA THR A 870 -12.09 17.38 21.94
C THR A 870 -13.55 17.86 22.02
N ILE A 871 -13.80 19.17 22.07
CA ILE A 871 -15.16 19.74 22.03
C ILE A 871 -15.86 19.37 20.72
N ALA A 872 -15.16 19.41 19.59
CA ALA A 872 -15.75 19.05 18.30
C ALA A 872 -16.17 17.58 18.28
N PHE A 873 -15.31 16.69 18.76
CA PHE A 873 -15.63 15.26 18.91
C PHE A 873 -16.78 15.02 19.89
N THR A 874 -16.81 15.74 21.01
CA THR A 874 -17.91 15.69 21.98
C THR A 874 -19.24 16.07 21.33
N VAL A 875 -19.29 17.16 20.55
CA VAL A 875 -20.51 17.60 19.87
C VAL A 875 -21.02 16.54 18.90
N ILE A 876 -20.15 15.94 18.10
CA ILE A 876 -20.52 14.87 17.17
C ILE A 876 -21.01 13.64 17.95
N GLY A 877 -20.30 13.26 19.02
CA GLY A 877 -20.71 12.16 19.90
C GLY A 877 -22.09 12.38 20.51
N VAL A 878 -22.37 13.57 21.02
CA VAL A 878 -23.71 13.91 21.57
C VAL A 878 -24.79 13.85 20.48
N ILE A 879 -24.53 14.33 19.27
CA ILE A 879 -25.47 14.21 18.14
C ILE A 879 -25.75 12.73 17.84
N CYS A 880 -24.71 11.90 17.72
CA CYS A 880 -24.87 10.46 17.51
C CYS A 880 -25.67 9.81 18.65
N ALA A 881 -25.37 10.15 19.90
CA ALA A 881 -26.08 9.64 21.08
C ALA A 881 -27.57 10.03 21.10
N LEU A 882 -27.91 11.25 20.68
CA LEU A 882 -29.30 11.71 20.53
C LEU A 882 -30.08 10.91 19.48
N LEU A 883 -29.39 10.48 18.41
CA LEU A 883 -29.98 9.70 17.32
C LEU A 883 -30.03 8.19 17.58
N LEU A 884 -29.52 7.72 18.73
CA LEU A 884 -29.63 6.33 19.12
C LEU A 884 -31.10 5.93 19.41
N PRO A 885 -31.50 4.68 19.11
CA PRO A 885 -32.79 4.16 19.52
C PRO A 885 -32.80 3.80 21.02
N ASP A 886 -33.99 3.74 21.61
CA ASP A 886 -34.17 3.13 22.93
C ASP A 886 -34.14 1.60 22.80
N ILE A 887 -33.16 0.99 23.47
CA ILE A 887 -32.88 -0.45 23.45
C ILE A 887 -33.22 -1.15 24.75
N ASP A 888 -33.80 -0.47 25.75
CA ASP A 888 -34.08 -1.07 27.06
C ASP A 888 -34.96 -2.33 26.95
N LYS A 889 -35.90 -2.31 25.99
CA LYS A 889 -36.78 -3.45 25.65
C LYS A 889 -36.03 -4.69 25.12
N LEU A 890 -34.79 -4.53 24.66
CA LEU A 890 -33.95 -5.61 24.12
C LEU A 890 -33.08 -6.24 25.22
N LEU A 891 -32.95 -5.62 26.40
CA LEU A 891 -32.11 -6.09 27.51
C LEU A 891 -32.83 -7.11 28.42
N THR A 892 -33.57 -8.04 27.81
CA THR A 892 -34.44 -9.01 28.51
C THR A 892 -33.67 -10.12 29.24
N GLY A 893 -32.37 -10.26 28.99
CA GLY A 893 -31.55 -11.36 29.51
C GLY A 893 -31.84 -12.71 28.87
N GLN A 894 -32.71 -12.74 27.85
CA GLN A 894 -32.97 -13.93 27.04
C GLN A 894 -31.86 -14.08 26.00
N MET A 895 -31.25 -15.26 25.94
CA MET A 895 -30.28 -15.58 24.89
C MET A 895 -31.04 -16.06 23.65
N ALA A 896 -30.74 -15.48 22.49
CA ALA A 896 -31.36 -15.88 21.21
C ALA A 896 -31.00 -17.33 20.82
N VAL A 897 -29.86 -17.82 21.29
CA VAL A 897 -29.40 -19.20 21.14
C VAL A 897 -28.79 -19.65 22.47
N VAL A 898 -29.31 -20.75 23.03
CA VAL A 898 -28.67 -21.45 24.16
C VAL A 898 -27.81 -22.55 23.54
N ILE A 899 -26.50 -22.48 23.70
CA ILE A 899 -25.64 -23.64 23.46
C ILE A 899 -26.02 -24.63 24.56
N GLU A 900 -26.70 -25.73 24.21
CA GLU A 900 -27.07 -26.77 25.17
C GLU A 900 -25.81 -27.21 25.94
N LYS A 901 -25.81 -27.00 27.26
CA LYS A 901 -24.82 -27.61 28.14
C LYS A 901 -25.05 -29.12 28.09
N GLU A 902 -23.97 -29.88 27.89
CA GLU A 902 -23.91 -31.32 28.12
C GLU A 902 -24.77 -31.71 29.33
N SER A 903 -25.72 -32.62 29.11
CA SER A 903 -26.51 -33.25 30.16
C SER A 903 -25.58 -33.84 31.21
N GLN A 904 -25.54 -33.26 32.41
CA GLN A 904 -24.86 -33.87 33.54
C GLN A 904 -25.46 -35.26 33.85
N PRO A 905 -24.63 -36.23 34.28
CA PRO A 905 -25.07 -37.60 34.45
C PRO A 905 -26.04 -37.72 35.62
N VAL A 906 -27.19 -38.35 35.36
CA VAL A 906 -28.19 -38.72 36.37
C VAL A 906 -27.50 -39.51 37.49
N LYS A 907 -27.55 -38.97 38.71
CA LYS A 907 -27.14 -39.66 39.94
C LYS A 907 -27.94 -40.97 40.05
N ARG A 908 -27.23 -42.10 40.03
CA ARG A 908 -27.73 -43.39 40.50
C ARG A 908 -28.15 -43.25 41.98
N THR A 909 -29.44 -43.23 42.24
CA THR A 909 -29.96 -43.57 43.57
C THR A 909 -29.98 -45.08 43.68
N LYS A 910 -29.14 -45.63 44.57
CA LYS A 910 -29.28 -46.98 45.10
C LYS A 910 -30.43 -46.95 46.09
N GLU A 911 -31.51 -47.65 45.81
CA GLU A 911 -32.31 -48.29 46.85
C GLU A 911 -32.82 -49.63 46.30
N ILE A 912 -32.61 -50.65 47.13
CA ILE A 912 -32.86 -52.06 46.96
C ILE A 912 -34.27 -52.35 47.50
N GLU A 913 -34.90 -53.41 47.00
CA GLU A 913 -36.05 -54.13 47.59
C GLU A 913 -37.41 -53.40 47.57
N ASP A 914 -38.34 -53.87 46.72
CA ASP A 914 -39.42 -54.75 47.20
C ASP A 914 -40.42 -55.18 46.09
N SER A 915 -40.77 -56.47 46.15
CA SER A 915 -42.03 -57.09 45.71
C SER A 915 -42.26 -57.47 44.23
N VAL A 916 -42.18 -58.80 44.05
CA VAL A 916 -42.86 -59.73 43.10
C VAL A 916 -42.35 -59.85 41.67
#